data_AF-A0A7Y2ZHJ1-F1
#
_entry.id   AF-A0A7Y2ZHJ1-F1
#
_cell.length_a   1.000
_cell.length_b   1.000
_cell.length_c   1.000
_cell.angle_alpha   90.00
_cell.angle_beta   90.00
_cell.angle_gamma   90.00
#
_symmetry.space_group_name_H-M   'P 1'
#
loop_
_entity.id
_entity.type
_entity.pdbx_description
1 polymer ?
#
loop_
_entity_poly.entity_id
_entity_poly.type
_entity_poly.pdbx_seq_one_letter_code
_entity_poly.pdbx_strand_id
1 'polypeptide(L)'
;MDRRESLKVLLLGALGARSLSPDELAAGESGSPAHGTAGLAPFRSRWAAWPNMSWAGPEYWGNRLQDWRVRTGRLVCRTRGPNRTLHCLTHRAEGANFTTRVHFELDAAAMKGDPAARVGLRFGLQGRFPGVRSAAVHGTGIDAAIDAAGYLWLGENRSATAIDVSGPVELRLRSRAEAGGARVELTGGTLGPTGESLGIDPPAASHIETLFDATAVLGNLALLSHHPSASGASGPGSVPASSAAPAPAATFLDWSIDGPGIHATPAAAFGPIWFAQYTLHRGILKLTAQLAPIDGIEGLRVGLELRRGGGGWTQVATAPIDGLARTAEFRIEGWDAARPADYRVVANVPLTTGPETFEYRGSIAAEPSSDTPLKVAVFSCNADHGFPDAEVVEHVAVHEPDVAVFLGDQFYEGNGGFGIQRGPLDDAALDMLHKWAMFGWSYRDIYRRIPSAFIPDDHDVYHGNIWGEGGKVAPTEEGWGAVAQDQGGYKMPAEWVNAVQRSQTSHLPDPFDPTPVRQDIGVYYTDWTYGGVSFAILEDRKFKSAPGNVLPAEAQVVNGWIQNPEWDIRQHPDPPEARLLGERQMRFLEDWVEDWSGGAYQKVVLSQTNFAAVHTIPADATSGAVLPGLPMPAPGT
;
A
#
# COMPACT_ATOMS: atom_id res chain seq x y z
N MET A 1 27.87 -35.60 -34.30
CA MET A 1 28.25 -34.24 -33.85
C MET A 1 29.38 -34.37 -32.85
N ASP A 2 30.49 -33.69 -33.11
CA ASP A 2 31.75 -33.84 -32.39
C ASP A 2 31.72 -33.09 -31.06
N ARG A 3 32.16 -33.74 -29.98
CA ARG A 3 32.16 -33.25 -28.58
C ARG A 3 32.95 -31.94 -28.43
N ARG A 4 33.84 -31.64 -29.39
CA ARG A 4 34.61 -30.37 -29.47
C ARG A 4 33.82 -29.17 -30.01
N GLU A 5 32.77 -29.39 -30.80
CA GLU A 5 31.89 -28.31 -31.29
C GLU A 5 30.92 -27.87 -30.19
N SER A 6 30.39 -28.81 -29.41
CA SER A 6 29.50 -28.51 -28.27
C SER A 6 30.18 -27.68 -27.17
N LEU A 7 31.48 -27.87 -26.96
CA LEU A 7 32.27 -27.08 -26.00
C LEU A 7 32.56 -25.66 -26.48
N LYS A 8 32.59 -25.40 -27.80
CA LYS A 8 32.76 -24.03 -28.32
C LYS A 8 31.47 -23.22 -28.24
N VAL A 9 30.31 -23.85 -28.41
CA VAL A 9 29.00 -23.18 -28.24
C VAL A 9 28.74 -22.83 -26.78
N LEU A 10 29.16 -23.66 -25.83
CA LEU A 10 29.07 -23.37 -24.39
C LEU A 10 30.02 -22.25 -23.92
N LEU A 11 31.17 -22.05 -24.57
CA LEU A 11 32.11 -20.98 -24.23
C LEU A 11 31.77 -19.62 -24.85
N LEU A 12 30.96 -19.58 -25.93
CA LEU A 12 30.50 -18.34 -26.56
C LEU A 12 29.21 -17.78 -25.93
N GLY A 13 28.42 -18.60 -25.22
CA GLY A 13 27.28 -18.13 -24.42
C GLY A 13 27.64 -17.54 -23.04
N ALA A 14 28.89 -17.72 -22.59
CA ALA A 14 29.33 -17.34 -21.25
C ALA A 14 29.90 -15.90 -21.14
N LEU A 15 29.86 -15.10 -22.21
CA LEU A 15 30.36 -13.71 -22.21
C LEU A 15 29.26 -12.63 -22.15
N GLY A 16 28.00 -13.01 -21.93
CA GLY A 16 26.87 -12.06 -21.84
C GLY A 16 26.04 -12.12 -20.56
N ALA A 17 26.12 -13.18 -19.76
CA ALA A 17 25.33 -13.31 -18.55
C ALA A 17 26.12 -12.82 -17.35
N ARG A 18 25.78 -11.64 -16.82
CA ARG A 18 26.05 -11.35 -15.41
C ARG A 18 25.19 -12.30 -14.60
N SER A 19 25.79 -13.38 -14.13
CA SER A 19 25.23 -14.17 -13.03
C SER A 19 25.08 -13.25 -11.83
N LEU A 20 23.86 -12.82 -11.54
CA LEU A 20 23.55 -12.13 -10.30
C LEU A 20 23.72 -13.16 -9.18
N SER A 21 24.64 -12.87 -8.26
CA SER A 21 24.81 -13.69 -7.06
C SER A 21 23.60 -13.49 -6.12
N PRO A 22 23.22 -14.48 -5.29
CA PRO A 22 22.19 -14.30 -4.26
C PRO A 22 22.46 -13.11 -3.33
N ASP A 23 23.74 -12.73 -3.16
CA ASP A 23 24.14 -11.54 -2.40
C ASP A 23 23.74 -10.21 -3.08
N GLU A 24 23.52 -10.18 -4.41
CA GLU A 24 23.03 -8.98 -5.12
C GLU A 24 21.51 -8.81 -5.05
N LEU A 25 20.76 -9.88 -4.78
CA LEU A 25 19.33 -9.81 -4.44
C LEU A 25 19.14 -9.28 -3.00
N ALA A 26 20.07 -9.58 -2.09
CA ALA A 26 20.12 -9.00 -0.75
C ALA A 26 20.74 -7.58 -0.70
N ALA A 27 21.63 -7.22 -1.63
CA ALA A 27 22.30 -5.91 -1.66
C ALA A 27 21.51 -4.78 -2.37
N GLY A 28 20.26 -5.06 -2.77
CA GLY A 28 19.35 -4.11 -3.43
C GLY A 28 18.87 -2.92 -2.58
N GLU A 29 19.32 -2.80 -1.33
CA GLU A 29 19.08 -1.64 -0.45
C GLU A 29 20.14 -0.53 -0.56
N SER A 30 21.17 -0.67 -1.38
CA SER A 30 22.27 0.31 -1.47
C SER A 30 22.14 1.29 -2.65
N GLY A 31 21.20 2.22 -2.55
CA GLY A 31 21.13 3.43 -3.38
C GLY A 31 21.54 4.68 -2.61
N SER A 32 22.85 4.90 -2.44
CA SER A 32 23.45 6.05 -1.73
C SER A 32 22.99 7.42 -2.23
N PRO A 33 22.81 8.42 -1.33
CA PRO A 33 23.66 9.61 -1.34
C PRO A 33 24.97 9.29 -0.61
N ALA A 34 26.10 9.87 -1.02
CA ALA A 34 27.40 9.61 -0.43
C ALA A 34 27.37 9.49 1.11
N HIS A 35 27.68 8.32 1.67
CA HIS A 35 27.73 8.07 3.11
C HIS A 35 29.07 7.46 3.50
N GLY A 36 29.76 8.18 4.39
CA GLY A 36 30.78 7.59 5.24
C GLY A 36 30.18 6.51 6.13
N THR A 37 31.05 5.75 6.80
CA THR A 37 30.73 4.76 7.83
C THR A 37 29.41 5.01 8.56
N ALA A 38 28.43 4.12 8.41
CA ALA A 38 27.15 4.14 9.11
C ALA A 38 27.39 4.17 10.63
N GLY A 39 27.14 5.33 11.23
CA GLY A 39 27.25 5.55 12.66
C GLY A 39 25.88 5.61 13.33
N LEU A 40 25.91 5.47 14.66
CA LEU A 40 24.87 5.70 15.67
C LEU A 40 24.24 7.12 15.60
N ALA A 41 23.74 7.55 14.45
CA ALA A 41 23.10 8.86 14.35
C ALA A 41 21.78 8.82 15.15
N PRO A 42 21.55 9.77 16.07
CA PRO A 42 20.28 9.86 16.78
C PRO A 42 19.17 10.25 15.79
N PHE A 43 17.98 9.70 15.99
CA PHE A 43 16.79 10.11 15.27
C PHE A 43 16.26 11.42 15.85
N ARG A 44 15.80 12.31 14.96
CA ARG A 44 14.94 13.43 15.33
C ARG A 44 13.92 13.70 14.22
N SER A 45 12.67 13.92 14.62
CA SER A 45 11.60 14.25 13.69
C SER A 45 11.88 15.54 12.93
N ARG A 46 11.63 15.54 11.62
CA ARG A 46 11.84 16.70 10.73
C ARG A 46 10.53 17.42 10.34
N TRP A 47 9.44 17.28 11.10
CA TRP A 47 8.14 17.84 10.69
C TRP A 47 8.16 19.35 10.44
N ALA A 48 8.97 20.11 11.19
CA ALA A 48 9.18 21.55 10.97
C ALA A 48 9.83 21.90 9.62
N ALA A 49 10.54 20.94 9.01
CA ALA A 49 11.14 21.10 7.68
C ALA A 49 10.12 20.94 6.55
N TRP A 50 9.05 20.18 6.78
CA TRP A 50 8.08 19.86 5.73
C TRP A 50 6.98 20.93 5.63
N PRO A 51 6.50 21.23 4.41
CA PRO A 51 5.27 22.00 4.23
C PRO A 51 4.06 21.25 4.80
N ASN A 52 2.90 21.91 4.84
CA ASN A 52 1.65 21.25 5.21
C ASN A 52 1.33 20.13 4.21
N MET A 53 1.07 18.93 4.69
CA MET A 53 0.80 17.76 3.85
C MET A 53 0.01 16.70 4.61
N SER A 54 -0.82 15.93 3.90
CA SER A 54 -1.59 14.79 4.43
C SER A 54 -0.74 13.52 4.58
N TRP A 55 0.52 13.72 5.00
CA TRP A 55 1.52 12.68 5.17
C TRP A 55 2.48 13.05 6.30
N ALA A 56 3.11 12.07 6.94
CA ALA A 56 4.03 12.31 8.05
C ALA A 56 5.49 12.51 7.61
N GLY A 57 5.86 11.97 6.45
CA GLY A 57 7.23 11.98 5.92
C GLY A 57 7.76 10.58 5.60
N PRO A 58 8.92 10.48 4.92
CA PRO A 58 9.47 9.23 4.41
C PRO A 58 9.98 8.29 5.51
N GLU A 59 10.29 8.81 6.69
CA GLU A 59 10.80 8.02 7.82
C GLU A 59 9.69 7.32 8.60
N TYR A 60 8.43 7.41 8.17
CA TYR A 60 7.28 6.98 8.96
C TYR A 60 6.28 6.09 8.21
N TRP A 61 5.60 5.26 8.98
CA TRP A 61 4.38 4.58 8.55
C TRP A 61 3.23 4.86 9.52
N GLY A 62 2.16 5.46 8.99
CA GLY A 62 0.97 5.81 9.75
C GLY A 62 -0.10 4.74 9.65
N ASN A 63 -0.57 4.27 10.80
CA ASN A 63 -1.75 3.44 10.94
C ASN A 63 -2.92 4.33 11.39
N ARG A 64 -3.79 4.82 10.51
CA ARG A 64 -3.71 4.73 9.04
C ARG A 64 -3.11 5.98 8.41
N LEU A 65 -2.70 5.92 7.13
CA LEU A 65 -2.12 7.04 6.39
C LEU A 65 -2.93 8.34 6.55
N GLN A 66 -4.24 8.30 6.31
CA GLN A 66 -5.12 9.47 6.30
C GLN A 66 -5.30 10.14 7.67
N ASP A 67 -4.93 9.45 8.75
CA ASP A 67 -5.11 9.94 10.12
C ASP A 67 -3.94 10.84 10.57
N TRP A 68 -2.84 10.87 9.81
CA TRP A 68 -1.61 11.60 10.15
C TRP A 68 -1.29 12.67 9.12
N ARG A 69 -0.99 13.88 9.58
CA ARG A 69 -0.60 15.00 8.70
C ARG A 69 0.40 15.92 9.36
N VAL A 70 1.28 16.53 8.56
CA VAL A 70 2.08 17.67 8.99
C VAL A 70 1.26 18.94 8.79
N ARG A 71 1.15 19.74 9.85
CA ARG A 71 0.51 21.06 9.82
C ARG A 71 1.32 22.02 10.67
N THR A 72 1.71 23.15 10.08
CA THR A 72 2.46 24.23 10.74
C THR A 72 3.70 23.71 11.48
N GLY A 73 4.45 22.83 10.82
CA GLY A 73 5.69 22.23 11.36
C GLY A 73 5.50 21.20 12.48
N ARG A 74 4.26 20.79 12.74
CA ARG A 74 3.89 19.81 13.78
C ARG A 74 3.17 18.63 13.16
N LEU A 75 3.20 17.47 13.81
CA LEU A 75 2.45 16.31 13.38
C LEU A 75 1.12 16.23 14.13
N VAL A 76 0.02 16.07 13.40
CA VAL A 76 -1.33 15.99 13.97
C VAL A 76 -1.93 14.63 13.66
N CYS A 77 -2.38 13.92 14.70
CA CYS A 77 -3.30 12.80 14.54
C CYS A 77 -4.73 13.36 14.51
N ARG A 78 -5.33 13.45 13.33
CA ARG A 78 -6.62 14.14 13.11
C ARG A 78 -7.84 13.32 13.50
N THR A 79 -7.65 12.06 13.87
CA THR A 79 -8.73 11.10 14.15
C THR A 79 -8.63 10.61 15.58
N ARG A 80 -9.77 10.48 16.25
CA ARG A 80 -9.90 9.74 17.50
C ARG A 80 -10.37 8.33 17.18
N GLY A 81 -9.49 7.35 17.29
CA GLY A 81 -9.83 5.95 17.07
C GLY A 81 -8.85 5.03 17.80
N PRO A 82 -9.16 3.73 17.88
CA PRO A 82 -8.26 2.77 18.48
C PRO A 82 -6.97 2.65 17.67
N ASN A 83 -5.86 2.46 18.36
CA ASN A 83 -4.60 1.99 17.77
C ASN A 83 -4.08 2.87 16.62
N ARG A 84 -4.15 4.21 16.73
CA ARG A 84 -3.47 5.07 15.76
C ARG A 84 -2.00 5.14 16.14
N THR A 85 -1.15 4.51 15.34
CA THR A 85 0.30 4.53 15.54
C THR A 85 0.99 5.23 14.39
N LEU A 86 2.09 5.92 14.67
CA LEU A 86 3.04 6.39 13.67
C LEU A 86 4.39 5.75 13.95
N HIS A 87 4.75 4.75 13.16
CA HIS A 87 5.98 3.99 13.32
C HIS A 87 7.17 4.75 12.75
N CYS A 88 8.32 4.70 13.43
CA CYS A 88 9.59 5.03 12.81
C CYS A 88 10.01 3.88 11.90
N LEU A 89 10.49 4.17 10.71
CA LEU A 89 10.99 3.13 9.79
C LEU A 89 12.51 3.00 9.87
N THR A 90 13.18 4.09 10.20
CA THR A 90 14.64 4.20 10.06
C THR A 90 15.39 3.89 11.34
N HIS A 91 14.73 3.78 12.51
CA HIS A 91 15.39 3.53 13.78
C HIS A 91 14.60 2.49 14.59
N ARG A 92 15.27 1.40 14.98
CA ARG A 92 14.68 0.28 15.73
C ARG A 92 15.54 -0.08 16.94
N ALA A 93 14.90 -0.59 17.99
CA ALA A 93 15.60 -1.12 19.14
C ALA A 93 16.08 -2.55 18.87
N GLU A 94 17.39 -2.75 18.82
CA GLU A 94 18.06 -4.07 18.72
C GLU A 94 18.82 -4.43 20.00
N GLY A 95 18.98 -3.47 20.92
CA GLY A 95 19.45 -3.70 22.28
C GLY A 95 18.62 -2.95 23.30
N ALA A 96 18.67 -3.40 24.56
CA ALA A 96 17.85 -2.85 25.64
C ALA A 96 18.27 -1.46 26.15
N ASN A 97 19.36 -0.87 25.66
CA ASN A 97 19.89 0.40 26.15
C ASN A 97 19.56 1.55 25.19
N PHE A 98 18.43 2.22 25.38
CA PHE A 98 18.02 3.34 24.53
C PHE A 98 17.15 4.35 25.29
N THR A 99 16.97 5.52 24.69
CA THR A 99 16.06 6.56 25.17
C THR A 99 15.25 7.09 23.99
N THR A 100 13.96 7.29 24.19
CA THR A 100 13.12 8.04 23.27
C THR A 100 12.35 9.10 24.02
N ARG A 101 12.25 10.29 23.42
CA ARG A 101 11.55 11.45 23.98
C ARG A 101 10.58 11.98 22.97
N VAL A 102 9.36 12.28 23.41
CA VAL A 102 8.34 12.94 22.59
C VAL A 102 7.76 14.14 23.31
N HIS A 103 7.58 15.24 22.57
CA HIS A 103 6.87 16.44 23.01
C HIS A 103 5.54 16.51 22.28
N PHE A 104 4.45 16.78 22.99
CA PHE A 104 3.13 16.89 22.38
C PHE A 104 2.19 17.76 23.21
N GLU A 105 1.18 18.32 22.56
CA GLU A 105 0.04 18.97 23.19
C GLU A 105 -1.14 18.00 23.19
N LEU A 106 -1.81 17.90 24.35
CA LEU A 106 -3.01 17.09 24.53
C LEU A 106 -4.27 17.96 24.50
N ASP A 107 -5.30 17.48 23.83
CA ASP A 107 -6.66 17.98 24.05
C ASP A 107 -7.37 17.07 25.05
N ALA A 108 -7.11 17.30 26.35
CA ALA A 108 -7.71 16.51 27.43
C ALA A 108 -9.26 16.54 27.41
N ALA A 109 -9.86 17.61 26.89
CA ALA A 109 -11.31 17.68 26.72
C ALA A 109 -11.79 16.74 25.61
N ALA A 110 -11.07 16.64 24.50
CA ALA A 110 -11.36 15.71 23.41
C ALA A 110 -11.16 14.23 23.81
N MET A 111 -10.34 13.95 24.83
CA MET A 111 -10.15 12.61 25.39
C MET A 111 -11.17 12.25 26.49
N LYS A 112 -11.94 13.23 26.99
CA LYS A 112 -12.85 13.04 28.11
C LYS A 112 -13.95 12.02 27.78
N GLY A 113 -14.24 11.14 28.73
CA GLY A 113 -15.27 10.11 28.57
C GLY A 113 -14.76 8.77 28.01
N ASP A 114 -13.47 8.69 27.63
CA ASP A 114 -12.81 7.45 27.25
C ASP A 114 -11.70 7.11 28.26
N PRO A 115 -11.97 6.30 29.30
CA PRO A 115 -10.99 5.99 30.34
C PRO A 115 -9.81 5.17 29.84
N ALA A 116 -9.92 4.57 28.65
CA ALA A 116 -8.86 3.85 27.97
C ALA A 116 -8.11 4.71 26.94
N ALA A 117 -8.46 6.00 26.80
CA ALA A 117 -7.75 6.90 25.90
C ALA A 117 -6.31 7.16 26.35
N ARG A 118 -5.34 6.95 25.45
CA ARG A 118 -3.90 7.07 25.73
C ARG A 118 -3.19 7.76 24.57
N VAL A 119 -2.22 8.61 24.89
CA VAL A 119 -1.34 9.26 23.91
C VAL A 119 0.11 9.14 24.39
N GLY A 120 1.05 8.91 23.48
CA GLY A 120 2.46 8.88 23.84
C GLY A 120 3.28 8.02 22.89
N LEU A 121 3.95 7.01 23.43
CA LEU A 121 4.86 6.13 22.73
C LEU A 121 4.37 4.68 22.79
N ARG A 122 4.80 3.88 21.82
CA ARG A 122 4.78 2.43 21.87
C ARG A 122 6.16 1.91 21.48
N PHE A 123 6.66 0.93 22.22
CA PHE A 123 7.98 0.34 22.01
C PHE A 123 7.92 -1.19 21.99
N GLY A 124 9.02 -1.83 21.57
CA GLY A 124 9.08 -3.28 21.48
C GLY A 124 8.17 -3.85 20.39
N LEU A 125 7.84 -3.06 19.35
CA LEU A 125 6.88 -3.45 18.33
C LEU A 125 7.44 -4.55 17.43
N GLN A 126 6.77 -5.70 17.42
CA GLN A 126 7.10 -6.84 16.56
C GLN A 126 5.84 -7.29 15.83
N GLY A 127 5.98 -7.55 14.54
CA GLY A 127 4.90 -8.12 13.72
C GLY A 127 5.05 -9.63 13.58
N ARG A 128 4.14 -10.25 12.81
CA ARG A 128 4.12 -11.69 12.55
C ARG A 128 5.41 -12.21 11.92
N PHE A 129 5.98 -11.41 11.02
CA PHE A 129 7.25 -11.69 10.36
C PHE A 129 8.34 -10.74 10.86
N PRO A 130 9.62 -11.14 10.81
CA PRO A 130 10.74 -10.26 11.14
C PRO A 130 10.79 -9.01 10.24
N GLY A 131 11.39 -7.94 10.76
CA GLY A 131 11.65 -6.72 10.00
C GLY A 131 10.63 -5.59 10.23
N VAL A 132 10.99 -4.41 9.69
CA VAL A 132 10.27 -3.16 9.98
C VAL A 132 8.88 -3.11 9.35
N ARG A 133 8.69 -3.69 8.16
CA ARG A 133 7.42 -3.62 7.41
C ARG A 133 6.30 -4.32 8.18
N SER A 134 6.49 -5.60 8.50
CA SER A 134 5.58 -6.40 9.32
C SER A 134 5.26 -5.73 10.67
N ALA A 135 6.28 -5.21 11.36
CA ALA A 135 6.09 -4.48 12.62
C ALA A 135 5.35 -3.14 12.45
N ALA A 136 5.47 -2.48 11.29
CA ALA A 136 4.83 -1.20 11.02
C ALA A 136 3.32 -1.33 10.78
N VAL A 137 2.85 -2.43 10.19
CA VAL A 137 1.41 -2.63 9.91
C VAL A 137 0.71 -3.43 11.00
N HIS A 138 1.29 -4.57 11.41
CA HIS A 138 0.64 -5.52 12.33
C HIS A 138 1.35 -5.62 13.68
N GLY A 139 2.28 -4.71 13.98
CA GLY A 139 3.12 -4.80 15.17
C GLY A 139 2.35 -4.64 16.47
N THR A 140 2.59 -5.55 17.42
CA THR A 140 2.18 -5.43 18.81
C THR A 140 3.37 -5.04 19.68
N GLY A 141 3.16 -4.19 20.67
CA GLY A 141 4.22 -3.73 21.57
C GLY A 141 3.66 -3.21 22.88
N ILE A 142 4.50 -2.54 23.66
CA ILE A 142 4.17 -2.04 25.00
C ILE A 142 3.91 -0.54 24.93
N ASP A 143 2.78 -0.11 25.50
CA ASP A 143 2.41 1.30 25.59
C ASP A 143 3.19 2.01 26.69
N ALA A 144 3.71 3.19 26.36
CA ALA A 144 4.33 4.12 27.28
C ALA A 144 3.70 5.50 27.05
N ALA A 145 2.61 5.76 27.76
CA ALA A 145 1.64 6.78 27.40
C ALA A 145 1.14 7.57 28.61
N ILE A 146 0.29 8.57 28.34
CA ILE A 146 -0.41 9.36 29.33
C ILE A 146 -1.91 9.37 29.04
N ASP A 147 -2.73 9.42 30.09
CA ASP A 147 -4.18 9.57 29.99
C ASP A 147 -4.64 11.04 30.13
N ALA A 148 -5.93 11.29 29.90
CA ALA A 148 -6.52 12.63 29.98
C ALA A 148 -6.44 13.27 31.37
N ALA A 149 -6.23 12.47 32.41
CA ALA A 149 -6.09 12.94 33.80
C ALA A 149 -4.62 13.18 34.18
N GLY A 150 -3.68 12.99 33.24
CA GLY A 150 -2.26 13.25 33.44
C GLY A 150 -1.47 12.09 34.05
N TYR A 151 -2.06 10.90 34.20
CA TYR A 151 -1.34 9.75 34.75
C TYR A 151 -0.57 9.02 33.65
N LEU A 152 0.66 8.62 33.97
CA LEU A 152 1.51 7.84 33.08
C LEU A 152 1.12 6.37 33.12
N TRP A 153 1.27 5.70 31.99
CA TRP A 153 0.99 4.29 31.78
C TRP A 153 2.21 3.63 31.14
N LEU A 154 2.66 2.52 31.72
CA LEU A 154 3.73 1.69 31.18
C LEU A 154 3.24 0.23 31.16
N GLY A 155 2.81 -0.22 29.98
CA GLY A 155 2.00 -1.43 29.84
C GLY A 155 0.70 -1.30 30.65
N GLU A 156 0.46 -2.26 31.53
CA GLU A 156 -0.72 -2.29 32.41
C GLU A 156 -0.55 -1.45 33.68
N ASN A 157 0.67 -0.96 33.95
CA ASN A 157 0.98 -0.23 35.18
C ASN A 157 0.70 1.27 35.03
N ARG A 158 0.21 1.91 36.10
CA ARG A 158 -0.13 3.34 36.15
C ARG A 158 0.69 4.07 37.23
N SER A 159 1.12 5.30 36.95
CA SER A 159 1.86 6.12 37.91
C SER A 159 1.00 6.50 39.13
N ALA A 160 1.66 6.78 40.26
CA ALA A 160 0.99 7.24 41.48
C ALA A 160 0.57 8.72 41.39
N THR A 161 1.31 9.53 40.64
CA THR A 161 1.09 10.97 40.49
C THR A 161 0.72 11.31 39.06
N ALA A 162 -0.15 12.31 38.92
CA ALA A 162 -0.49 12.90 37.63
C ALA A 162 0.39 14.14 37.34
N ILE A 163 0.56 14.47 36.07
CA ILE A 163 1.14 15.74 35.62
C ILE A 163 0.06 16.68 35.10
N ASP A 164 0.34 17.99 35.08
CA ASP A 164 -0.53 18.95 34.43
C ASP A 164 -0.40 18.85 32.91
N VAL A 165 -1.52 18.55 32.25
CA VAL A 165 -1.64 18.39 30.79
C VAL A 165 -2.29 19.60 30.11
N SER A 166 -2.45 20.72 30.83
CA SER A 166 -3.00 21.96 30.27
C SER A 166 -2.04 22.66 29.29
N GLY A 167 -0.74 22.38 29.40
CA GLY A 167 0.30 22.84 28.49
C GLY A 167 0.96 21.69 27.71
N PRO A 168 1.99 21.96 26.91
CA PRO A 168 2.74 20.93 26.23
C PRO A 168 3.40 19.96 27.22
N VAL A 169 3.39 18.68 26.89
CA VAL A 169 3.91 17.58 27.70
C VAL A 169 5.16 17.02 27.05
N GLU A 170 6.14 16.64 27.86
CA GLU A 170 7.23 15.74 27.45
C GLU A 170 7.06 14.38 28.14
N LEU A 171 7.14 13.32 27.35
CA LEU A 171 7.34 11.96 27.83
C LEU A 171 8.74 11.50 27.44
N ARG A 172 9.45 10.90 28.39
CA ARG A 172 10.78 10.33 28.20
C ARG A 172 10.77 8.88 28.65
N LEU A 173 10.97 7.97 27.70
CA LEU A 173 11.16 6.56 27.96
C LEU A 173 12.64 6.22 27.90
N ARG A 174 13.16 5.59 28.95
CA ARG A 174 14.53 5.09 29.02
C ARG A 174 14.53 3.60 29.32
N SER A 175 15.10 2.82 28.42
CA SER A 175 15.34 1.39 28.63
C SER A 175 16.81 1.16 28.97
N ARG A 176 17.08 0.29 29.93
CA ARG A 176 18.42 -0.13 30.33
C ARG A 176 18.46 -1.63 30.55
N ALA A 177 19.51 -2.29 30.07
CA ALA A 177 19.76 -3.68 30.41
C ALA A 177 20.02 -3.81 31.92
N GLU A 178 19.36 -4.77 32.56
CA GLU A 178 19.52 -5.10 33.97
C GLU A 178 19.56 -6.63 34.13
N ALA A 179 20.09 -7.13 35.25
CA ALA A 179 20.03 -8.55 35.56
C ALA A 179 18.56 -9.04 35.53
N GLY A 180 18.26 -10.03 34.68
CA GLY A 180 16.92 -10.59 34.54
C GLY A 180 16.02 -9.91 33.50
N GLY A 181 16.49 -8.89 32.76
CA GLY A 181 15.71 -8.31 31.67
C GLY A 181 16.14 -6.90 31.25
N ALA A 182 15.16 -6.06 30.94
CA ALA A 182 15.34 -4.65 30.64
C ALA A 182 14.47 -3.81 31.56
N ARG A 183 15.10 -2.92 32.34
CA ARG A 183 14.41 -1.92 33.13
C ARG A 183 13.97 -0.79 32.22
N VAL A 184 12.66 -0.58 32.13
CA VAL A 184 12.08 0.54 31.39
C VAL A 184 11.51 1.53 32.40
N GLU A 185 11.96 2.77 32.25
CA GLU A 185 11.55 3.93 33.03
C GLU A 185 10.79 4.89 32.10
N LEU A 186 9.59 5.32 32.50
CA LEU A 186 8.82 6.37 31.85
C LEU A 186 8.69 7.55 32.81
N THR A 187 9.23 8.69 32.41
CA THR A 187 9.04 9.96 33.11
C THR A 187 8.22 10.92 32.26
N GLY A 188 7.40 11.73 32.93
CA GLY A 188 6.57 12.73 32.30
C GLY A 188 6.59 14.04 33.08
N GLY A 189 6.49 15.14 32.35
CA GLY A 189 6.33 16.48 32.91
C GLY A 189 5.84 17.48 31.87
N THR A 190 5.62 18.71 32.33
CA THR A 190 5.11 19.81 31.49
C THR A 190 6.30 20.59 30.92
N LEU A 191 6.19 21.10 29.71
CA LEU A 191 7.17 22.02 29.14
C LEU A 191 6.81 23.46 29.52
N GLY A 192 7.82 24.23 29.88
CA GLY A 192 7.68 25.65 30.14
C GLY A 192 7.48 26.45 28.85
N PRO A 193 7.16 27.75 28.97
CA PRO A 193 6.87 28.61 27.83
C PRO A 193 8.03 28.73 26.83
N THR A 194 9.27 28.48 27.27
CA THR A 194 10.47 28.53 26.40
C THR A 194 10.89 27.15 25.88
N GLY A 195 10.06 26.12 26.10
CA GLY A 195 10.31 24.73 25.69
C GLY A 195 11.26 23.96 26.61
N GLU A 196 11.58 24.53 27.78
CA GLU A 196 12.36 23.87 28.82
C GLU A 196 11.53 22.82 29.55
N SER A 197 12.14 21.66 29.84
CA SER A 197 11.52 20.59 30.62
C SER A 197 11.28 21.05 32.07
N LEU A 198 10.02 21.30 32.45
CA LEU A 198 9.67 21.61 33.85
C LEU A 198 9.27 20.31 34.58
N GLY A 199 10.05 19.94 35.59
CA GLY A 199 9.74 18.81 36.45
C GLY A 199 9.81 17.45 35.75
N ILE A 200 10.83 17.22 34.92
CA ILE A 200 11.05 15.90 34.28
C ILE A 200 12.16 15.10 34.96
N ASP A 201 12.99 15.77 35.76
CA ASP A 201 13.95 15.10 36.62
C ASP A 201 13.34 14.87 38.02
N PRO A 202 13.56 13.71 38.65
CA PRO A 202 13.09 13.41 39.99
C PRO A 202 13.57 14.46 41.02
N PRO A 203 12.79 14.80 42.06
CA PRO A 203 11.52 14.19 42.48
C PRO A 203 10.26 14.87 41.92
N ALA A 204 10.38 15.86 41.05
CA ALA A 204 9.23 16.66 40.56
C ALA A 204 8.45 15.97 39.43
N ALA A 205 9.04 14.98 38.77
CA ALA A 205 8.43 14.24 37.67
C ALA A 205 7.44 13.19 38.14
N SER A 206 6.35 13.02 37.38
CA SER A 206 5.65 11.74 37.41
C SER A 206 6.55 10.69 36.79
N HIS A 207 6.64 9.55 37.46
CA HIS A 207 7.57 8.48 37.10
C HIS A 207 6.89 7.13 37.33
N ILE A 208 7.20 6.19 36.44
CA ILE A 208 6.90 4.78 36.61
C ILE A 208 8.01 3.94 35.98
N GLU A 209 8.31 2.80 36.56
CA GLU A 209 9.29 1.86 36.02
C GLU A 209 8.81 0.41 36.12
N THR A 210 9.28 -0.44 35.22
CA THR A 210 8.91 -1.86 35.17
C THR A 210 10.07 -2.69 34.60
N LEU A 211 10.25 -3.92 35.09
CA LEU A 211 11.18 -4.88 34.47
C LEU A 211 10.41 -5.63 33.40
N PHE A 212 10.91 -5.59 32.17
CA PHE A 212 10.40 -6.41 31.08
C PHE A 212 11.42 -7.49 30.70
N ASP A 213 10.95 -8.54 30.03
CA ASP A 213 11.87 -9.43 29.33
C ASP A 213 12.73 -8.64 28.33
N ALA A 214 14.01 -8.98 28.21
CA ALA A 214 14.93 -8.25 27.36
C ALA A 214 14.51 -8.25 25.88
N THR A 215 13.81 -9.29 25.42
CA THR A 215 13.31 -9.38 24.04
C THR A 215 12.03 -8.57 23.82
N ALA A 216 11.24 -8.34 24.88
CA ALA A 216 9.99 -7.59 24.81
C ALA A 216 10.19 -6.09 24.54
N VAL A 217 11.39 -5.56 24.81
CA VAL A 217 11.74 -4.15 24.53
C VAL A 217 12.38 -3.95 23.17
N LEU A 218 12.67 -5.04 22.44
CA LEU A 218 13.26 -5.01 21.10
C LEU A 218 12.18 -4.89 20.03
N GLY A 219 12.51 -4.19 18.95
CA GLY A 219 11.63 -4.03 17.81
C GLY A 219 11.48 -2.57 17.40
N ASN A 220 10.36 -2.30 16.74
CA ASN A 220 10.08 -0.96 16.25
C ASN A 220 9.64 -0.01 17.37
N LEU A 221 9.71 1.29 17.11
CA LEU A 221 9.26 2.37 17.99
C LEU A 221 8.20 3.19 17.25
N ALA A 222 7.14 3.61 17.95
CA ALA A 222 6.05 4.38 17.36
C ALA A 222 5.51 5.44 18.31
N LEU A 223 4.92 6.49 17.74
CA LEU A 223 4.00 7.36 18.44
C LEU A 223 2.63 6.69 18.54
N LEU A 224 1.88 7.01 19.60
CA LEU A 224 0.57 6.43 19.89
C LEU A 224 -0.48 7.52 20.13
N SER A 225 -1.64 7.35 19.48
CA SER A 225 -2.91 8.03 19.77
C SER A 225 -4.01 6.96 19.78
N HIS A 226 -4.48 6.58 20.97
CA HIS A 226 -5.39 5.45 21.16
C HIS A 226 -6.68 5.93 21.84
N HIS A 227 -7.82 5.81 21.14
CA HIS A 227 -9.16 6.20 21.62
C HIS A 227 -10.19 5.10 21.29
N PRO A 228 -10.28 4.02 22.07
CA PRO A 228 -11.08 2.86 21.73
C PRO A 228 -12.59 3.12 21.80
N SER A 229 -13.03 3.99 22.71
CA SER A 229 -14.45 4.32 22.89
C SER A 229 -14.97 5.30 21.82
N ALA A 230 -14.07 5.88 21.01
CA ALA A 230 -14.43 6.75 19.88
C ALA A 230 -14.85 5.97 18.61
N SER A 231 -14.84 4.63 18.65
CA SER A 231 -15.24 3.74 17.56
C SER A 231 -16.76 3.68 17.32
N GLY A 232 -17.41 4.84 17.24
CA GLY A 232 -18.82 4.96 16.87
C GLY A 232 -19.12 4.79 15.38
N ALA A 233 -18.13 4.49 14.52
CA ALA A 233 -18.34 4.47 13.06
C ALA A 233 -17.35 3.59 12.26
N SER A 234 -17.01 2.39 12.74
CA SER A 234 -16.21 1.43 11.96
C SER A 234 -16.81 0.03 11.94
N GLY A 235 -18.14 -0.06 11.92
CA GLY A 235 -18.81 -1.29 11.47
C GLY A 235 -18.85 -1.33 9.94
N PRO A 236 -18.93 -2.52 9.31
CA PRO A 236 -19.19 -2.64 7.89
C PRO A 236 -20.61 -2.12 7.59
N GLY A 237 -20.73 -0.80 7.38
CA GLY A 237 -22.00 -0.12 7.09
C GLY A 237 -22.19 1.26 7.72
N SER A 238 -21.34 1.70 8.65
CA SER A 238 -21.50 3.02 9.26
C SER A 238 -20.89 4.13 8.40
N VAL A 239 -21.75 5.00 7.86
CA VAL A 239 -21.36 6.33 7.37
C VAL A 239 -21.18 7.23 8.59
N PRO A 240 -20.07 7.98 8.75
CA PRO A 240 -19.94 8.91 9.86
C PRO A 240 -21.05 9.96 9.79
N ALA A 241 -21.91 9.99 10.80
CA ALA A 241 -22.88 11.06 10.99
C ALA A 241 -22.19 12.30 11.57
N SER A 242 -21.45 13.05 10.75
CA SER A 242 -21.28 14.52 10.82
C SER A 242 -20.14 14.98 9.90
N SER A 243 -20.33 16.14 9.27
CA SER A 243 -19.37 16.80 8.37
C SER A 243 -18.23 17.53 9.08
N ALA A 244 -18.19 17.51 10.42
CA ALA A 244 -17.13 18.13 11.20
C ALA A 244 -16.19 17.04 11.72
N ALA A 245 -14.96 17.00 11.19
CA ALA A 245 -13.92 16.14 11.75
C ALA A 245 -13.74 16.49 13.25
N PRO A 246 -13.78 15.51 14.17
CA PRO A 246 -13.58 15.78 15.58
C PRO A 246 -12.22 16.44 15.80
N ALA A 247 -12.11 17.28 16.82
CA ALA A 247 -10.83 17.88 17.21
C ALA A 247 -9.78 16.78 17.45
N PRO A 248 -8.52 16.99 17.02
CA PRO A 248 -7.44 16.02 17.24
C PRO A 248 -7.18 15.88 18.74
N ALA A 249 -6.98 14.66 19.22
CA ALA A 249 -6.66 14.44 20.63
C ALA A 249 -5.21 14.81 20.98
N ALA A 250 -4.31 14.78 19.99
CA ALA A 250 -2.89 15.06 20.19
C ALA A 250 -2.26 15.76 18.98
N THR A 251 -1.36 16.70 19.28
CA THR A 251 -0.44 17.32 18.31
C THR A 251 0.99 17.12 18.79
N PHE A 252 1.78 16.39 18.03
CA PHE A 252 3.18 16.09 18.33
C PHE A 252 4.10 17.19 17.80
N LEU A 253 4.98 17.68 18.67
CA LEU A 253 5.85 18.83 18.45
C LEU A 253 7.26 18.39 18.03
N ASP A 254 7.81 17.38 18.69
CA ASP A 254 9.14 16.83 18.45
C ASP A 254 9.17 15.36 18.91
N TRP A 255 9.95 14.54 18.22
CA TRP A 255 10.24 13.17 18.62
C TRP A 255 11.72 12.86 18.37
N SER A 256 12.37 12.25 19.35
CA SER A 256 13.76 11.81 19.26
C SER A 256 13.96 10.39 19.78
N ILE A 257 14.94 9.70 19.21
CA ILE A 257 15.36 8.35 19.59
C ILE A 257 16.89 8.31 19.57
N ASP A 258 17.50 7.84 20.65
CA ASP A 258 18.96 7.78 20.78
C ASP A 258 19.38 6.61 21.70
N GLY A 259 20.65 6.25 21.64
CA GLY A 259 21.29 5.30 22.54
C GLY A 259 21.90 4.08 21.83
N PRO A 260 22.80 3.36 22.51
CA PRO A 260 23.60 2.30 21.91
C PRO A 260 22.80 1.05 21.51
N GLY A 261 21.56 0.90 21.99
CA GLY A 261 20.64 -0.16 21.61
C GLY A 261 19.81 0.12 20.36
N ILE A 262 20.00 1.28 19.72
CA ILE A 262 19.26 1.68 18.51
C ILE A 262 20.09 1.37 17.26
N HIS A 263 19.48 0.66 16.32
CA HIS A 263 20.00 0.45 14.99
C HIS A 263 19.32 1.41 14.00
N ALA A 264 20.12 2.15 13.23
CA ALA A 264 19.66 3.10 12.22
C ALA A 264 19.79 2.51 10.81
N THR A 265 18.68 2.47 10.07
CA THR A 265 18.58 2.00 8.69
C THR A 265 17.90 3.07 7.82
N PRO A 266 18.63 4.11 7.35
CA PRO A 266 18.05 5.16 6.50
C PRO A 266 17.36 4.63 5.23
N ALA A 267 17.85 3.51 4.68
CA ALA A 267 17.28 2.85 3.50
C ALA A 267 15.87 2.28 3.73
N ALA A 268 15.43 2.13 4.99
CA ALA A 268 14.08 1.68 5.32
C ALA A 268 13.01 2.77 5.12
N ALA A 269 13.42 4.01 4.84
CA ALA A 269 12.50 5.09 4.49
C ALA A 269 11.64 4.73 3.27
N PHE A 270 10.38 5.19 3.27
CA PHE A 270 9.40 4.84 2.25
C PHE A 270 8.66 6.08 1.73
N GLY A 271 9.11 6.58 0.58
CA GLY A 271 8.52 7.72 -0.12
C GLY A 271 9.48 8.90 -0.30
N PRO A 272 8.99 10.04 -0.81
CA PRO A 272 7.64 10.31 -1.27
C PRO A 272 7.28 9.66 -2.61
N ILE A 273 8.24 9.03 -3.32
CA ILE A 273 7.96 8.20 -4.50
C ILE A 273 7.98 6.74 -4.04
N TRP A 274 6.84 6.06 -4.06
CA TRP A 274 6.72 4.73 -3.46
C TRP A 274 7.16 3.63 -4.43
N PHE A 275 6.70 3.69 -5.66
CA PHE A 275 7.00 2.73 -6.72
C PHE A 275 6.61 3.30 -8.10
N ALA A 276 7.03 2.60 -9.16
CA ALA A 276 6.62 2.89 -10.52
C ALA A 276 6.35 1.60 -11.30
N GLN A 277 5.41 1.69 -12.24
CA GLN A 277 5.03 0.62 -13.17
C GLN A 277 5.20 1.12 -14.60
N TYR A 278 5.49 0.23 -15.54
CA TYR A 278 5.61 0.61 -16.93
C TYR A 278 5.19 -0.50 -17.90
N THR A 279 4.73 -0.10 -19.08
CA THR A 279 4.64 -0.98 -20.25
C THR A 279 5.50 -0.44 -21.39
N LEU A 280 5.96 -1.37 -22.24
CA LEU A 280 6.48 -1.09 -23.56
C LEU A 280 5.49 -1.63 -24.58
N HIS A 281 5.05 -0.78 -25.50
CA HIS A 281 4.08 -1.17 -26.51
C HIS A 281 4.26 -0.37 -27.78
N ARG A 282 4.52 -1.04 -28.92
CA ARG A 282 4.56 -0.43 -30.27
C ARG A 282 5.37 0.89 -30.33
N GLY A 283 6.56 0.90 -29.73
CA GLY A 283 7.45 2.07 -29.72
C GLY A 283 7.06 3.15 -28.72
N ILE A 284 6.25 2.83 -27.71
CA ILE A 284 5.86 3.75 -26.63
C ILE A 284 6.26 3.12 -25.30
N LEU A 285 6.94 3.91 -24.47
CA LEU A 285 7.11 3.65 -23.04
C LEU A 285 6.08 4.50 -22.29
N LYS A 286 5.19 3.85 -21.55
CA LYS A 286 4.34 4.51 -20.54
C LYS A 286 4.81 4.10 -19.15
N LEU A 287 5.02 5.08 -18.28
CA LEU A 287 5.43 4.86 -16.90
C LEU A 287 4.54 5.67 -15.96
N THR A 288 4.04 5.03 -14.91
CA THR A 288 3.29 5.69 -13.84
C THR A 288 4.08 5.58 -12.54
N ALA A 289 4.36 6.70 -11.89
CA ALA A 289 4.92 6.74 -10.55
C ALA A 289 3.78 6.95 -9.53
N GLN A 290 3.71 6.11 -8.50
CA GLN A 290 2.82 6.31 -7.36
C GLN A 290 3.55 7.09 -6.26
N LEU A 291 2.91 8.15 -5.76
CA LEU A 291 3.48 9.04 -4.76
C LEU A 291 2.70 9.01 -3.45
N ALA A 292 3.40 9.41 -2.38
CA ALA A 292 2.80 9.81 -1.12
C ALA A 292 1.94 11.08 -1.30
N PRO A 293 1.08 11.44 -0.31
CA PRO A 293 0.26 12.66 -0.34
C PRO A 293 1.05 13.99 -0.25
N ILE A 294 1.85 14.26 -1.28
CA ILE A 294 2.64 15.49 -1.51
C ILE A 294 2.04 16.37 -2.62
N ASP A 295 0.84 16.04 -3.10
CA ASP A 295 0.06 16.78 -4.10
C ASP A 295 -0.33 18.19 -3.63
N GLY A 296 -0.36 18.44 -2.31
CA GLY A 296 -0.63 19.76 -1.73
C GLY A 296 0.50 20.79 -1.88
N ILE A 297 1.67 20.38 -2.42
CA ILE A 297 2.79 21.29 -2.67
C ILE A 297 2.57 21.97 -4.04
N GLU A 298 2.20 23.25 -3.99
CA GLU A 298 1.87 24.03 -5.19
C GLU A 298 3.01 24.04 -6.21
N GLY A 299 2.66 23.72 -7.47
CA GLY A 299 3.60 23.74 -8.59
C GLY A 299 4.62 22.60 -8.61
N LEU A 300 4.56 21.64 -7.67
CA LEU A 300 5.45 20.50 -7.66
C LEU A 300 5.25 19.64 -8.92
N ARG A 301 6.35 19.32 -9.59
CA ARG A 301 6.39 18.43 -10.74
C ARG A 301 7.37 17.30 -10.49
N VAL A 302 7.06 16.13 -11.02
CA VAL A 302 7.88 14.92 -10.94
C VAL A 302 8.62 14.76 -12.26
N GLY A 303 9.93 14.53 -12.21
CA GLY A 303 10.77 14.28 -13.38
C GLY A 303 10.97 12.78 -13.63
N LEU A 304 11.03 12.39 -14.90
CA LEU A 304 11.54 11.09 -15.32
C LEU A 304 12.89 11.31 -15.98
N GLU A 305 13.92 10.65 -15.45
CA GLU A 305 15.25 10.65 -16.03
C GLU A 305 15.67 9.25 -16.46
N LEU A 306 16.39 9.18 -17.57
CA LEU A 306 16.89 7.93 -18.14
C LEU A 306 18.41 7.96 -18.26
N ARG A 307 19.01 6.77 -18.19
CA ARG A 307 20.43 6.56 -18.44
C ARG A 307 20.62 5.34 -19.33
N ARG A 308 21.34 5.52 -20.45
CA ARG A 308 21.66 4.46 -21.42
C ARG A 308 23.16 4.27 -21.55
N GLY A 309 23.63 3.02 -21.71
CA GLY A 309 25.00 2.69 -22.09
C GLY A 309 26.11 3.27 -21.20
N GLY A 310 25.85 3.48 -19.90
CA GLY A 310 26.81 4.07 -18.97
C GLY A 310 26.98 5.60 -19.09
N GLY A 311 26.14 6.29 -19.87
CA GLY A 311 26.11 7.75 -19.95
C GLY A 311 25.58 8.45 -18.69
N GLY A 312 25.42 9.77 -18.75
CA GLY A 312 24.79 10.55 -17.67
C GLY A 312 23.27 10.39 -17.62
N TRP A 313 22.66 10.76 -16.49
CA TRP A 313 21.21 10.88 -16.37
C TRP A 313 20.70 12.04 -17.23
N THR A 314 19.62 11.81 -17.97
CA THR A 314 18.95 12.82 -18.80
C THR A 314 17.48 12.87 -18.44
N GLN A 315 16.97 14.03 -18.04
CA GLN A 315 15.53 14.23 -17.85
C GLN A 315 14.82 14.20 -19.20
N VAL A 316 13.94 13.22 -19.40
CA VAL A 316 13.21 13.02 -20.66
C VAL A 316 11.77 13.50 -20.59
N ALA A 317 11.20 13.61 -19.38
CA ALA A 317 9.84 14.11 -19.20
C ALA A 317 9.63 14.70 -17.80
N THR A 318 8.57 15.52 -17.66
CA THR A 318 8.05 15.95 -16.35
C THR A 318 6.52 15.85 -16.35
N ALA A 319 5.94 15.51 -15.21
CA ALA A 319 4.50 15.37 -15.04
C ALA A 319 4.00 16.09 -13.76
N PRO A 320 2.76 16.63 -13.75
CA PRO A 320 2.11 17.02 -12.51
C PRO A 320 1.74 15.79 -11.68
N ILE A 321 1.37 16.02 -10.42
CA ILE A 321 0.82 14.98 -9.54
C ILE A 321 -0.71 15.05 -9.63
N ASP A 322 -1.37 13.92 -9.89
CA ASP A 322 -2.83 13.83 -9.79
C ASP A 322 -3.27 13.97 -8.32
N GLY A 323 -4.20 14.88 -8.04
CA GLY A 323 -4.59 15.22 -6.66
C GLY A 323 -5.29 14.09 -5.90
N LEU A 324 -5.95 13.15 -6.58
CA LEU A 324 -6.71 12.09 -5.92
C LEU A 324 -5.99 10.74 -5.97
N ALA A 325 -5.46 10.36 -7.13
CA ALA A 325 -4.69 9.13 -7.31
C ALA A 325 -3.24 9.25 -6.80
N ARG A 326 -2.71 10.48 -6.67
CA ARG A 326 -1.30 10.76 -6.30
C ARG A 326 -0.32 10.09 -7.26
N THR A 327 -0.65 10.09 -8.55
CA THR A 327 0.19 9.53 -9.61
C THR A 327 0.88 10.63 -10.42
N ALA A 328 2.05 10.32 -10.96
CA ALA A 328 2.69 11.10 -12.02
C ALA A 328 2.92 10.19 -13.24
N GLU A 329 2.34 10.57 -14.38
CA GLU A 329 2.30 9.76 -15.59
C GLU A 329 3.22 10.31 -16.68
N PHE A 330 3.98 9.42 -17.30
CA PHE A 330 4.95 9.73 -18.34
C PHE A 330 4.66 8.90 -19.58
N ARG A 331 4.75 9.54 -20.75
CA ARG A 331 4.66 8.90 -22.06
C ARG A 331 5.85 9.32 -22.90
N ILE A 332 6.62 8.34 -23.38
CA ILE A 332 7.78 8.54 -24.26
C ILE A 332 7.51 7.79 -25.57
N GLU A 333 7.35 8.54 -26.65
CA GLU A 333 7.14 7.98 -28.00
C GLU A 333 8.47 7.76 -28.72
N GLY A 334 8.47 6.91 -29.74
CA GLY A 334 9.69 6.53 -30.47
C GLY A 334 10.67 5.72 -29.60
N TRP A 335 10.16 4.99 -28.61
CA TRP A 335 10.95 4.14 -27.74
C TRP A 335 11.56 2.96 -28.52
N ASP A 336 12.88 2.87 -28.51
CA ASP A 336 13.62 1.70 -28.99
C ASP A 336 13.60 0.60 -27.91
N ALA A 337 12.67 -0.34 -28.04
CA ALA A 337 12.46 -1.43 -27.08
C ALA A 337 13.61 -2.45 -27.07
N ALA A 338 14.49 -2.48 -28.08
CA ALA A 338 15.64 -3.38 -28.12
C ALA A 338 16.79 -2.94 -27.20
N ARG A 339 16.73 -1.73 -26.62
CA ARG A 339 17.80 -1.16 -25.79
C ARG A 339 17.32 -0.97 -24.36
N PRO A 340 17.98 -1.62 -23.37
CA PRO A 340 17.63 -1.40 -21.98
C PRO A 340 18.07 0.00 -21.53
N ALA A 341 17.43 0.52 -20.49
CA ALA A 341 17.79 1.79 -19.87
C ALA A 341 17.58 1.73 -18.36
N ASP A 342 18.43 2.38 -17.57
CA ASP A 342 18.05 2.68 -16.19
C ASP A 342 17.10 3.87 -16.18
N TYR A 343 16.14 3.87 -15.26
CA TYR A 343 15.31 5.04 -15.00
C TYR A 343 15.41 5.49 -13.54
N ARG A 344 15.18 6.78 -13.33
CA ARG A 344 14.79 7.30 -12.02
C ARG A 344 13.64 8.28 -12.14
N VAL A 345 12.73 8.17 -11.19
CA VAL A 345 11.70 9.19 -10.95
C VAL A 345 12.24 10.12 -9.89
N VAL A 346 12.13 11.43 -10.11
CA VAL A 346 12.74 12.47 -9.27
C VAL A 346 11.70 13.47 -8.81
N ALA A 347 11.65 13.75 -7.51
CA ALA A 347 10.83 14.81 -6.92
C ALA A 347 11.73 15.76 -6.13
N ASN A 348 11.75 17.03 -6.51
CA ASN A 348 12.48 18.08 -5.78
C ASN A 348 11.52 18.81 -4.85
N VAL A 349 11.48 18.37 -3.59
CA VAL A 349 10.54 18.87 -2.59
C VAL A 349 11.10 20.14 -1.94
N PRO A 350 10.36 21.27 -1.95
CA PRO A 350 10.80 22.52 -1.35
C PRO A 350 10.60 22.49 0.19
N LEU A 351 11.50 21.84 0.92
CA LEU A 351 11.50 21.90 2.38
C LEU A 351 11.87 23.31 2.86
N THR A 352 11.44 23.68 4.07
CA THR A 352 11.73 24.98 4.68
C THR A 352 13.23 25.17 4.97
N THR A 353 13.97 24.07 5.07
CA THR A 353 15.44 24.06 5.24
C THR A 353 16.21 24.14 3.91
N GLY A 354 15.52 24.19 2.78
CA GLY A 354 16.09 24.10 1.43
C GLY A 354 15.53 22.91 0.65
N PRO A 355 15.56 22.94 -0.69
CA PRO A 355 15.02 21.87 -1.51
C PRO A 355 15.76 20.55 -1.28
N GLU A 356 15.02 19.45 -1.19
CA GLU A 356 15.55 18.09 -1.05
C GLU A 356 15.08 17.24 -2.24
N THR A 357 16.00 16.48 -2.82
CA THR A 357 15.73 15.61 -3.98
C THR A 357 15.46 14.19 -3.51
N PHE A 358 14.31 13.66 -3.88
CA PHE A 358 13.92 12.27 -3.66
C PHE A 358 13.92 11.50 -4.96
N GLU A 359 14.35 10.24 -4.91
CA GLU A 359 14.52 9.41 -6.09
C GLU A 359 13.91 8.01 -5.90
N TYR A 360 13.25 7.49 -6.93
CA TYR A 360 12.93 6.07 -7.05
C TYR A 360 13.60 5.51 -8.31
N ARG A 361 14.32 4.39 -8.18
CA ARG A 361 15.18 3.83 -9.23
C ARG A 361 14.69 2.46 -9.69
N GLY A 362 14.80 2.22 -11.00
CA GLY A 362 14.55 0.92 -11.62
C GLY A 362 15.21 0.83 -12.99
N SER A 363 14.80 -0.16 -13.78
CA SER A 363 15.28 -0.36 -15.15
C SER A 363 14.12 -0.65 -16.10
N ILE A 364 14.26 -0.15 -17.32
CA ILE A 364 13.46 -0.52 -18.47
C ILE A 364 14.19 -1.67 -19.19
N ALA A 365 13.57 -2.83 -19.21
CA ALA A 365 14.11 -4.02 -19.84
C ALA A 365 14.19 -3.85 -21.37
N ALA A 366 15.14 -4.53 -21.99
CA ALA A 366 15.07 -4.76 -23.43
C ALA A 366 13.98 -5.79 -23.70
N GLU A 367 13.15 -5.53 -24.70
CA GLU A 367 12.12 -6.46 -25.12
C GLU A 367 12.75 -7.75 -25.69
N PRO A 368 12.37 -8.94 -25.20
CA PRO A 368 12.82 -10.20 -25.76
C PRO A 368 12.44 -10.34 -27.23
N SER A 369 13.26 -11.03 -28.01
CA SER A 369 12.92 -11.39 -29.38
C SER A 369 11.79 -12.44 -29.40
N SER A 370 11.00 -12.46 -30.46
CA SER A 370 9.84 -13.36 -30.60
C SER A 370 10.18 -14.86 -30.65
N ASP A 371 11.46 -15.21 -30.79
CA ASP A 371 11.97 -16.59 -30.72
C ASP A 371 12.41 -17.01 -29.31
N THR A 372 12.38 -16.08 -28.34
CA THR A 372 12.65 -16.36 -26.93
C THR A 372 11.33 -16.62 -26.19
N PRO A 373 11.16 -17.77 -25.50
CA PRO A 373 9.97 -18.01 -24.70
C PRO A 373 9.81 -16.95 -23.60
N LEU A 374 8.66 -16.29 -23.57
CA LEU A 374 8.36 -15.25 -22.59
C LEU A 374 7.97 -15.88 -21.24
N LYS A 375 8.64 -15.48 -20.16
CA LYS A 375 8.29 -15.87 -18.79
C LYS A 375 7.38 -14.82 -18.16
N VAL A 376 6.17 -15.21 -17.81
CA VAL A 376 5.15 -14.34 -17.21
C VAL A 376 4.96 -14.73 -15.74
N ALA A 377 5.22 -13.81 -14.81
CA ALA A 377 4.80 -13.96 -13.43
C ALA A 377 3.36 -13.46 -13.28
N VAL A 378 2.46 -14.29 -12.75
CA VAL A 378 1.02 -14.03 -12.68
C VAL A 378 0.58 -13.98 -11.22
N PHE A 379 -0.10 -12.90 -10.83
CA PHE A 379 -0.52 -12.63 -9.45
C PHE A 379 -2.00 -12.22 -9.39
N SER A 380 -2.65 -12.54 -8.28
CA SER A 380 -4.00 -12.08 -7.92
C SER A 380 -4.26 -12.36 -6.44
N CYS A 381 -5.29 -11.75 -5.86
CA CYS A 381 -5.79 -12.09 -4.51
C CYS A 381 -4.78 -11.85 -3.37
N ASN A 382 -4.23 -10.63 -3.29
CA ASN A 382 -3.20 -10.25 -2.32
C ASN A 382 -3.82 -9.71 -1.00
N ALA A 383 -4.32 -10.63 -0.17
CA ALA A 383 -4.70 -10.32 1.21
C ALA A 383 -3.47 -10.04 2.09
N ASP A 384 -3.60 -9.17 3.10
CA ASP A 384 -2.48 -8.73 3.93
C ASP A 384 -1.95 -9.76 4.95
N HIS A 385 -2.48 -10.97 4.97
CA HIS A 385 -2.08 -12.03 5.91
C HIS A 385 -0.58 -12.39 5.84
N GLY A 386 0.01 -12.24 4.65
CA GLY A 386 1.42 -12.48 4.36
C GLY A 386 2.31 -11.25 4.41
N PHE A 387 1.74 -10.04 4.64
CA PHE A 387 2.49 -8.78 4.53
C PHE A 387 3.77 -8.81 5.39
N PRO A 388 4.96 -8.54 4.81
CA PRO A 388 5.22 -7.87 3.54
C PRO A 388 5.47 -8.79 2.33
N ASP A 389 4.98 -10.04 2.36
CA ASP A 389 5.02 -10.99 1.25
C ASP A 389 6.44 -11.29 0.73
N ALA A 390 7.43 -11.20 1.63
CA ALA A 390 8.84 -11.29 1.28
C ALA A 390 9.19 -12.62 0.61
N GLU A 391 8.60 -13.73 1.07
CA GLU A 391 8.80 -15.06 0.48
C GLU A 391 8.28 -15.13 -0.96
N VAL A 392 7.21 -14.41 -1.30
CA VAL A 392 6.69 -14.37 -2.68
C VAL A 392 7.69 -13.66 -3.58
N VAL A 393 8.21 -12.51 -3.15
CA VAL A 393 9.21 -11.73 -3.89
C VAL A 393 10.49 -12.54 -4.10
N GLU A 394 10.98 -13.20 -3.04
CA GLU A 394 12.18 -14.03 -3.09
C GLU A 394 12.05 -15.19 -4.08
N HIS A 395 10.97 -15.97 -3.97
CA HIS A 395 10.79 -17.15 -4.82
C HIS A 395 10.49 -16.79 -6.27
N VAL A 396 9.72 -15.73 -6.53
CA VAL A 396 9.47 -15.28 -7.91
C VAL A 396 10.76 -14.81 -8.57
N ALA A 397 11.63 -14.10 -7.84
CA ALA A 397 12.87 -13.57 -8.40
C ALA A 397 13.77 -14.67 -8.98
N VAL A 398 13.75 -15.88 -8.40
CA VAL A 398 14.52 -17.05 -8.90
C VAL A 398 14.11 -17.46 -10.31
N HIS A 399 12.87 -17.21 -10.71
CA HIS A 399 12.38 -17.57 -12.04
C HIS A 399 12.82 -16.60 -13.15
N GLU A 400 13.32 -15.42 -12.78
CA GLU A 400 13.72 -14.34 -13.69
C GLU A 400 12.60 -14.02 -14.70
N PRO A 401 11.41 -13.58 -14.26
CA PRO A 401 10.31 -13.29 -15.16
C PRO A 401 10.63 -12.11 -16.08
N ASP A 402 10.15 -12.18 -17.33
CA ASP A 402 10.30 -11.09 -18.32
C ASP A 402 9.21 -10.02 -18.16
N VAL A 403 8.05 -10.42 -17.64
CA VAL A 403 6.91 -9.55 -17.34
C VAL A 403 6.20 -10.00 -16.07
N ALA A 404 5.52 -9.06 -15.39
CA ALA A 404 4.63 -9.36 -14.27
C ALA A 404 3.20 -8.88 -14.55
N VAL A 405 2.20 -9.71 -14.30
CA VAL A 405 0.79 -9.34 -14.43
C VAL A 405 0.04 -9.52 -13.11
N PHE A 406 -0.67 -8.49 -12.69
CA PHE A 406 -1.50 -8.46 -11.49
C PHE A 406 -2.97 -8.37 -11.92
N LEU A 407 -3.71 -9.45 -11.71
CA LEU A 407 -5.00 -9.70 -12.36
C LEU A 407 -6.23 -9.34 -11.52
N GLY A 408 -6.06 -8.65 -10.40
CA GLY A 408 -7.16 -8.36 -9.49
C GLY A 408 -6.81 -8.54 -8.03
N ASP A 409 -7.57 -7.87 -7.17
CA ASP A 409 -7.45 -7.94 -5.72
C ASP A 409 -6.02 -7.64 -5.28
N GLN A 410 -5.49 -6.48 -5.71
CA GLN A 410 -4.15 -6.07 -5.32
C GLN A 410 -4.11 -5.70 -3.83
N PHE A 411 -5.26 -5.33 -3.28
CA PHE A 411 -5.53 -5.31 -1.85
C PHE A 411 -6.99 -5.67 -1.59
N TYR A 412 -7.28 -6.09 -0.35
CA TYR A 412 -8.64 -6.20 0.14
C TYR A 412 -9.05 -4.94 0.89
N GLU A 413 -10.34 -4.63 0.90
CA GLU A 413 -10.89 -3.44 1.52
C GLU A 413 -10.66 -3.38 3.05
N GLY A 414 -10.38 -4.54 3.67
CA GLY A 414 -10.02 -4.68 5.08
C GLY A 414 -8.51 -4.58 5.39
N ASN A 415 -7.64 -4.54 4.36
CA ASN A 415 -6.19 -4.55 4.55
C ASN A 415 -5.73 -3.43 5.51
N GLY A 416 -4.76 -3.76 6.36
CA GLY A 416 -4.24 -2.90 7.43
C GLY A 416 -5.03 -3.00 8.74
N GLY A 417 -6.20 -3.64 8.76
CA GLY A 417 -6.94 -3.92 10.00
C GLY A 417 -7.77 -2.75 10.57
N PHE A 418 -7.99 -1.71 9.79
CA PHE A 418 -8.73 -0.50 10.21
C PHE A 418 -10.06 -0.28 9.49
N GLY A 419 -10.51 -1.27 8.71
CA GLY A 419 -11.75 -1.21 7.94
C GLY A 419 -11.67 -0.28 6.73
N ILE A 420 -12.82 0.28 6.36
CA ILE A 420 -13.00 1.01 5.11
C ILE A 420 -13.46 2.43 5.41
N GLN A 421 -12.77 3.42 4.83
CA GLN A 421 -13.26 4.79 4.83
C GLN A 421 -13.89 5.12 3.47
N ARG A 422 -15.21 5.36 3.49
CA ARG A 422 -16.00 5.60 2.26
C ARG A 422 -16.18 7.08 1.92
N GLY A 423 -15.85 7.96 2.85
CA GLY A 423 -15.98 9.39 2.68
C GLY A 423 -15.34 10.17 3.84
N PRO A 424 -15.16 11.50 3.68
CA PRO A 424 -15.27 12.27 2.44
C PRO A 424 -14.32 11.76 1.33
N LEU A 425 -14.54 12.18 0.07
CA LEU A 425 -13.85 11.65 -1.12
C LEU A 425 -12.32 11.59 -0.96
N ASP A 426 -11.72 12.67 -0.48
CA ASP A 426 -10.26 12.74 -0.28
C ASP A 426 -9.75 11.74 0.76
N ASP A 427 -10.45 11.60 1.90
CA ASP A 427 -10.05 10.65 2.94
C ASP A 427 -10.27 9.20 2.49
N ALA A 428 -11.29 8.94 1.67
CA ALA A 428 -11.50 7.63 1.05
C ALA A 428 -10.39 7.29 0.05
N ALA A 429 -9.90 8.29 -0.70
CA ALA A 429 -8.75 8.10 -1.57
C ALA A 429 -7.46 7.85 -0.78
N LEU A 430 -7.25 8.53 0.36
CA LEU A 430 -6.11 8.25 1.24
C LEU A 430 -6.21 6.86 1.92
N ASP A 431 -7.41 6.39 2.24
CA ASP A 431 -7.64 5.02 2.75
C ASP A 431 -7.31 3.95 1.71
N MET A 432 -7.71 4.17 0.45
CA MET A 432 -7.29 3.34 -0.67
C MET A 432 -5.78 3.39 -0.85
N LEU A 433 -5.21 4.59 -0.82
CA LEU A 433 -3.79 4.81 -1.01
C LEU A 433 -2.94 4.13 0.08
N HIS A 434 -3.44 4.02 1.33
CA HIS A 434 -2.79 3.24 2.39
C HIS A 434 -2.66 1.76 2.02
N LYS A 435 -3.74 1.16 1.49
CA LYS A 435 -3.79 -0.25 1.08
C LYS A 435 -2.93 -0.49 -0.17
N TRP A 436 -2.98 0.45 -1.10
CA TRP A 436 -2.14 0.45 -2.29
C TRP A 436 -0.64 0.62 -1.97
N ALA A 437 -0.33 1.43 -0.95
CA ALA A 437 1.02 1.58 -0.43
C ALA A 437 1.54 0.27 0.16
N MET A 438 0.71 -0.49 0.89
CA MET A 438 1.07 -1.82 1.40
C MET A 438 1.42 -2.76 0.24
N PHE A 439 0.55 -2.86 -0.76
CA PHE A 439 0.80 -3.67 -1.95
C PHE A 439 2.15 -3.31 -2.60
N GLY A 440 2.38 -2.04 -2.90
CA GLY A 440 3.63 -1.63 -3.53
C GLY A 440 4.85 -1.82 -2.64
N TRP A 441 4.69 -1.73 -1.31
CA TRP A 441 5.78 -2.00 -0.37
C TRP A 441 6.16 -3.49 -0.35
N SER A 442 5.20 -4.39 -0.56
CA SER A 442 5.45 -5.82 -0.75
C SER A 442 6.10 -6.09 -2.12
N TYR A 443 5.46 -5.68 -3.22
CA TYR A 443 5.74 -6.26 -4.54
C TYR A 443 6.64 -5.42 -5.46
N ARG A 444 6.97 -4.16 -5.15
CA ARG A 444 7.71 -3.26 -6.07
C ARG A 444 9.05 -3.80 -6.58
N ASP A 445 9.69 -4.68 -5.82
CA ASP A 445 10.97 -5.27 -6.22
C ASP A 445 10.85 -6.26 -7.38
N ILE A 446 9.65 -6.82 -7.61
CA ILE A 446 9.34 -7.68 -8.75
C ILE A 446 9.26 -6.85 -10.04
N TYR A 447 8.47 -5.77 -10.04
CA TYR A 447 8.09 -5.07 -11.28
C TYR A 447 8.88 -3.79 -11.57
N ARG A 448 9.77 -3.31 -10.67
CA ARG A 448 10.55 -2.09 -10.95
C ARG A 448 11.56 -2.23 -12.09
N ARG A 449 11.82 -3.45 -12.56
CA ARG A 449 12.85 -3.78 -13.57
C ARG A 449 12.31 -4.39 -14.86
N ILE A 450 11.05 -4.82 -14.85
CA ILE A 450 10.39 -5.52 -15.96
C ILE A 450 9.05 -4.85 -16.23
N PRO A 451 8.53 -4.85 -17.47
CA PRO A 451 7.23 -4.29 -17.73
C PRO A 451 6.15 -5.10 -17.03
N SER A 452 5.07 -4.43 -16.69
CA SER A 452 3.98 -5.02 -15.93
C SER A 452 2.63 -4.48 -16.34
N ALA A 453 1.60 -5.31 -16.13
CA ALA A 453 0.21 -4.93 -16.37
C ALA A 453 -0.63 -5.24 -15.12
N PHE A 454 -1.50 -4.32 -14.77
CA PHE A 454 -2.33 -4.36 -13.58
C PHE A 454 -3.77 -4.12 -13.99
N ILE A 455 -4.70 -4.88 -13.44
CA ILE A 455 -6.12 -4.67 -13.62
C ILE A 455 -6.84 -4.77 -12.26
N PRO A 456 -7.69 -3.80 -11.90
CA PRO A 456 -8.50 -3.88 -10.69
C PRO A 456 -9.59 -4.96 -10.81
N ASP A 457 -9.89 -5.62 -9.70
CA ASP A 457 -11.07 -6.49 -9.49
C ASP A 457 -12.01 -5.89 -8.42
N ASP A 458 -12.93 -6.67 -7.86
CA ASP A 458 -13.97 -6.21 -6.93
C ASP A 458 -13.41 -5.59 -5.66
N HIS A 459 -12.42 -6.23 -5.02
CA HIS A 459 -11.93 -5.76 -3.73
C HIS A 459 -11.14 -4.45 -3.82
N ASP A 460 -10.46 -4.23 -4.95
CA ASP A 460 -9.75 -2.97 -5.25
C ASP A 460 -10.71 -1.76 -5.22
N VAL A 461 -11.99 -1.98 -5.55
CA VAL A 461 -13.04 -0.96 -5.58
C VAL A 461 -14.08 -1.10 -4.46
N TYR A 462 -13.70 -1.75 -3.35
CA TYR A 462 -14.48 -1.91 -2.12
C TYR A 462 -15.81 -2.66 -2.30
N HIS A 463 -15.79 -3.67 -3.16
CA HIS A 463 -16.83 -4.68 -3.30
C HIS A 463 -16.31 -6.04 -2.81
N GLY A 464 -17.20 -6.87 -2.25
CA GLY A 464 -16.88 -8.30 -2.09
C GLY A 464 -17.16 -9.10 -3.38
N ASN A 465 -18.02 -8.56 -4.24
CA ASN A 465 -18.37 -8.99 -5.58
C ASN A 465 -18.90 -7.78 -6.33
N ILE A 466 -18.31 -7.47 -7.49
CA ILE A 466 -18.76 -6.37 -8.35
C ILE A 466 -19.41 -6.93 -9.61
N TRP A 467 -20.55 -6.32 -9.94
CA TRP A 467 -21.23 -6.45 -11.23
C TRP A 467 -21.34 -5.04 -11.79
N GLY A 468 -20.37 -4.60 -12.59
CA GLY A 468 -20.19 -3.18 -12.89
C GLY A 468 -21.33 -2.55 -13.69
N GLU A 469 -22.15 -3.36 -14.38
CA GLU A 469 -23.32 -2.92 -15.13
C GLU A 469 -22.99 -1.71 -16.03
N GLY A 470 -21.82 -1.67 -16.66
CA GLY A 470 -21.39 -0.53 -17.48
C GLY A 470 -21.34 0.79 -16.70
N GLY A 471 -20.85 0.77 -15.45
CA GLY A 471 -20.61 1.96 -14.62
C GLY A 471 -21.84 2.55 -13.94
N LYS A 472 -22.87 1.74 -13.64
CA LYS A 472 -24.05 2.23 -12.91
C LYS A 472 -23.67 2.65 -11.48
N VAL A 473 -24.47 3.51 -10.86
CA VAL A 473 -24.48 3.68 -9.39
C VAL A 473 -25.15 2.47 -8.75
N ALA A 474 -24.48 1.81 -7.81
CA ALA A 474 -25.13 0.83 -6.94
C ALA A 474 -25.94 1.56 -5.84
N PRO A 475 -27.22 1.21 -5.62
CA PRO A 475 -28.00 1.78 -4.52
C PRO A 475 -27.41 1.34 -3.18
N THR A 476 -27.17 2.30 -2.27
CA THR A 476 -26.53 2.05 -0.96
C THR A 476 -27.39 2.52 0.22
N GLU A 477 -28.65 2.90 -0.05
CA GLU A 477 -29.61 3.40 0.94
C GLU A 477 -29.92 2.35 2.02
N GLU A 478 -29.93 1.07 1.64
CA GLU A 478 -30.16 -0.07 2.55
C GLU A 478 -28.85 -0.70 3.07
N GLY A 479 -27.71 -0.04 2.84
CA GLY A 479 -26.39 -0.48 3.29
C GLY A 479 -25.42 -0.76 2.14
N TRP A 480 -24.22 -1.25 2.50
CA TRP A 480 -23.07 -1.41 1.58
C TRP A 480 -22.69 -2.87 1.29
N GLY A 481 -23.46 -3.82 1.84
CA GLY A 481 -23.25 -5.27 1.69
C GLY A 481 -23.94 -5.84 0.44
N ALA A 482 -24.24 -7.14 0.48
CA ALA A 482 -24.77 -7.91 -0.66
C ALA A 482 -25.98 -7.24 -1.35
N VAL A 483 -26.90 -6.66 -0.56
CA VAL A 483 -28.08 -5.95 -1.09
C VAL A 483 -27.70 -4.88 -2.12
N ALA A 484 -26.70 -4.05 -1.84
CA ALA A 484 -26.23 -3.05 -2.79
C ALA A 484 -25.49 -3.66 -3.99
N GLN A 485 -24.73 -4.74 -3.74
CA GLN A 485 -23.90 -5.40 -4.74
C GLN A 485 -24.74 -6.09 -5.82
N ASP A 486 -25.79 -6.81 -5.41
CA ASP A 486 -26.64 -7.60 -6.32
C ASP A 486 -27.47 -6.73 -7.27
N GLN A 487 -27.63 -5.44 -6.98
CA GLN A 487 -28.30 -4.47 -7.86
C GLN A 487 -27.39 -3.96 -9.01
N GLY A 488 -26.10 -4.28 -8.92
CA GLY A 488 -25.04 -3.89 -9.85
C GLY A 488 -24.68 -2.40 -9.81
N GLY A 489 -23.49 -2.09 -10.34
CA GLY A 489 -22.87 -0.79 -10.32
C GLY A 489 -21.76 -0.64 -9.25
N TYR A 490 -21.24 0.58 -9.14
CA TYR A 490 -20.22 0.97 -8.18
C TYR A 490 -20.87 1.60 -6.94
N LYS A 491 -20.42 1.17 -5.75
CA LYS A 491 -20.89 1.73 -4.46
C LYS A 491 -20.18 3.05 -4.13
N MET A 492 -18.91 3.18 -4.53
CA MET A 492 -18.12 4.39 -4.34
C MET A 492 -18.38 5.41 -5.47
N PRO A 493 -18.20 6.72 -5.23
CA PRO A 493 -18.32 7.74 -6.27
C PRO A 493 -17.37 7.51 -7.46
N ALA A 494 -17.79 7.93 -8.66
CA ALA A 494 -17.03 7.70 -9.89
C ALA A 494 -15.63 8.33 -9.88
N GLU A 495 -15.47 9.49 -9.25
CA GLU A 495 -14.19 10.16 -9.07
C GLU A 495 -13.20 9.29 -8.27
N TRP A 496 -13.70 8.61 -7.24
CA TRP A 496 -12.88 7.67 -6.46
C TRP A 496 -12.55 6.42 -7.28
N VAL A 497 -13.53 5.86 -8.00
CA VAL A 497 -13.31 4.70 -8.88
C VAL A 497 -12.26 5.00 -9.95
N ASN A 498 -12.33 6.19 -10.56
CA ASN A 498 -11.34 6.67 -11.52
C ASN A 498 -9.96 6.85 -10.88
N ALA A 499 -9.86 7.27 -9.61
CA ALA A 499 -8.58 7.33 -8.91
C ALA A 499 -7.97 5.93 -8.67
N VAL A 500 -8.77 4.94 -8.26
CA VAL A 500 -8.32 3.54 -8.15
C VAL A 500 -7.80 3.03 -9.49
N GLN A 501 -8.62 3.18 -10.53
CA GLN A 501 -8.27 2.75 -11.88
C GLN A 501 -7.00 3.45 -12.36
N ARG A 502 -6.89 4.77 -12.17
CA ARG A 502 -5.71 5.54 -12.54
C ARG A 502 -4.45 5.01 -11.85
N SER A 503 -4.49 4.81 -10.54
CA SER A 503 -3.36 4.26 -9.76
C SER A 503 -2.88 2.91 -10.24
N GLN A 504 -3.77 2.08 -10.79
CA GLN A 504 -3.43 0.73 -11.24
C GLN A 504 -3.14 0.65 -12.75
N THR A 505 -3.85 1.39 -13.61
CA THR A 505 -3.88 1.10 -15.06
C THR A 505 -3.30 2.19 -15.95
N SER A 506 -2.90 3.36 -15.44
CA SER A 506 -2.48 4.48 -16.31
C SER A 506 -1.19 4.22 -17.10
N HIS A 507 -0.40 3.21 -16.71
CA HIS A 507 0.80 2.79 -17.43
C HIS A 507 0.50 1.79 -18.57
N LEU A 508 -0.73 1.29 -18.69
CA LEU A 508 -1.14 0.39 -19.78
C LEU A 508 -1.17 1.12 -21.13
N PRO A 509 -1.17 0.40 -22.28
CA PRO A 509 -1.42 0.98 -23.60
C PRO A 509 -2.72 1.80 -23.66
N ASP A 510 -2.86 2.65 -24.67
CA ASP A 510 -4.06 3.48 -24.81
C ASP A 510 -5.30 2.58 -25.03
N PRO A 511 -6.45 2.86 -24.39
CA PRO A 511 -7.63 2.02 -24.52
C PRO A 511 -8.08 1.90 -25.99
N PHE A 512 -8.56 0.72 -26.37
CA PHE A 512 -9.02 0.45 -27.73
C PHE A 512 -10.15 1.40 -28.17
N ASP A 513 -11.11 1.64 -27.29
CA ASP A 513 -12.11 2.70 -27.42
C ASP A 513 -12.19 3.44 -26.09
N PRO A 514 -11.66 4.69 -25.99
CA PRO A 514 -11.51 5.40 -24.72
C PRO A 514 -12.81 6.03 -24.21
N THR A 515 -13.96 5.81 -24.86
CA THR A 515 -15.23 6.39 -24.43
C THR A 515 -15.56 5.94 -23.00
N PRO A 516 -15.81 6.86 -22.04
CA PRO A 516 -16.21 6.48 -20.69
C PRO A 516 -17.51 5.68 -20.67
N VAL A 517 -17.72 4.89 -19.61
CA VAL A 517 -19.01 4.26 -19.33
C VAL A 517 -19.90 5.23 -18.54
N ARG A 518 -20.98 4.73 -17.92
CA ARG A 518 -21.84 5.58 -17.07
C ARG A 518 -21.04 6.23 -15.93
N GLN A 519 -21.55 7.37 -15.46
CA GLN A 519 -20.91 8.22 -14.46
C GLN A 519 -19.54 8.79 -14.85
N ASP A 520 -19.19 8.79 -16.14
CA ASP A 520 -17.87 9.24 -16.62
C ASP A 520 -16.70 8.41 -16.03
N ILE A 521 -16.97 7.14 -15.74
CA ILE A 521 -15.92 6.19 -15.36
C ILE A 521 -15.15 5.81 -16.63
N GLY A 522 -13.83 6.06 -16.62
CA GLY A 522 -12.96 5.77 -17.76
C GLY A 522 -12.86 4.28 -18.07
N VAL A 523 -12.15 3.91 -19.14
CA VAL A 523 -11.91 2.52 -19.55
C VAL A 523 -10.42 2.30 -19.83
N TYR A 524 -9.96 1.06 -19.72
CA TYR A 524 -8.56 0.64 -19.95
C TYR A 524 -8.41 -0.64 -20.77
N TYR A 525 -9.50 -1.29 -21.24
CA TYR A 525 -9.35 -2.46 -22.11
C TYR A 525 -8.57 -2.11 -23.39
N THR A 526 -7.58 -2.94 -23.71
CA THR A 526 -6.62 -2.69 -24.81
C THR A 526 -5.89 -3.99 -25.16
N ASP A 527 -5.20 -4.00 -26.30
CA ASP A 527 -4.10 -4.93 -26.52
C ASP A 527 -2.78 -4.40 -25.94
N TRP A 528 -1.89 -5.33 -25.57
CA TRP A 528 -0.51 -5.07 -25.22
C TRP A 528 0.38 -6.12 -25.89
N THR A 529 1.13 -5.73 -26.93
CA THR A 529 2.15 -6.61 -27.54
C THR A 529 3.52 -6.42 -26.89
N TYR A 530 4.11 -7.51 -26.40
CA TYR A 530 5.47 -7.56 -25.85
C TYR A 530 6.12 -8.94 -26.07
N GLY A 531 7.35 -8.99 -26.55
CA GLY A 531 8.12 -10.23 -26.72
C GLY A 531 7.50 -11.21 -27.73
N GLY A 532 6.75 -10.70 -28.71
CA GLY A 532 5.98 -11.52 -29.65
C GLY A 532 4.68 -12.12 -29.08
N VAL A 533 4.29 -11.79 -27.84
CA VAL A 533 2.99 -12.16 -27.27
C VAL A 533 2.07 -10.94 -27.31
N SER A 534 0.86 -11.11 -27.83
CA SER A 534 -0.19 -10.10 -27.78
C SER A 534 -1.16 -10.44 -26.65
N PHE A 535 -1.24 -9.56 -25.65
CA PHE A 535 -2.14 -9.69 -24.50
C PHE A 535 -3.41 -8.87 -24.77
N ALA A 536 -4.59 -9.46 -24.67
CA ALA A 536 -5.85 -8.73 -24.54
C ALA A 536 -6.12 -8.45 -23.06
N ILE A 537 -6.12 -7.17 -22.68
CA ILE A 537 -6.42 -6.72 -21.32
C ILE A 537 -7.91 -6.39 -21.25
N LEU A 538 -8.63 -7.03 -20.34
CA LEU A 538 -10.08 -6.89 -20.20
C LEU A 538 -10.50 -6.14 -18.93
N GLU A 539 -11.73 -5.63 -19.00
CA GLU A 539 -12.50 -5.04 -17.91
C GLU A 539 -13.72 -5.91 -17.62
N ASP A 540 -13.48 -7.20 -17.39
CA ASP A 540 -14.53 -8.21 -17.28
C ASP A 540 -15.56 -7.85 -16.21
N ARG A 541 -15.13 -7.26 -15.09
CA ARG A 541 -16.03 -6.78 -14.03
C ARG A 541 -16.90 -5.58 -14.42
N LYS A 542 -16.37 -4.64 -15.21
CA LYS A 542 -17.00 -3.32 -15.42
C LYS A 542 -18.30 -3.40 -16.20
N PHE A 543 -18.37 -4.30 -17.16
CA PHE A 543 -19.51 -4.44 -18.08
C PHE A 543 -20.48 -5.54 -17.68
N LYS A 544 -20.09 -6.40 -16.73
CA LYS A 544 -20.84 -7.58 -16.33
C LYS A 544 -22.19 -7.23 -15.72
N SER A 545 -23.23 -7.91 -16.19
CA SER A 545 -24.57 -7.85 -15.63
C SER A 545 -24.62 -8.48 -14.24
N ALA A 546 -25.42 -7.90 -13.34
CA ALA A 546 -25.65 -8.48 -12.03
C ALA A 546 -26.62 -9.67 -12.15
N PRO A 547 -26.33 -10.84 -11.56
CA PRO A 547 -27.21 -12.00 -11.62
C PRO A 547 -28.64 -11.69 -11.13
N GLY A 548 -28.79 -10.85 -10.10
CA GLY A 548 -30.10 -10.41 -9.59
C GLY A 548 -30.92 -9.57 -10.57
N ASN A 549 -30.29 -8.99 -11.60
CA ASN A 549 -30.97 -8.19 -12.63
C ASN A 549 -31.36 -9.02 -13.86
N VAL A 550 -30.74 -10.19 -14.06
CA VAL A 550 -30.94 -11.03 -15.27
C VAL A 550 -31.61 -12.36 -14.97
N LEU A 551 -31.70 -12.75 -13.71
CA LEU A 551 -32.46 -13.92 -13.26
C LEU A 551 -33.83 -13.51 -12.70
N PRO A 552 -34.85 -14.37 -12.80
CA PRO A 552 -36.16 -14.14 -12.18
C PRO A 552 -36.06 -14.00 -10.65
N ALA A 553 -36.97 -13.26 -10.04
CA ALA A 553 -37.00 -13.03 -8.59
C ALA A 553 -37.11 -14.34 -7.79
N GLU A 554 -37.71 -15.38 -8.38
CA GLU A 554 -37.83 -16.72 -7.82
C GLU A 554 -36.48 -17.39 -7.57
N ALA A 555 -35.40 -16.97 -8.25
CA ALA A 555 -34.05 -17.47 -8.01
C ALA A 555 -33.49 -17.03 -6.64
N GLN A 556 -34.05 -15.95 -6.05
CA GLN A 556 -33.62 -15.40 -4.75
C GLN A 556 -32.10 -15.17 -4.69
N VAL A 557 -31.56 -14.45 -5.68
CA VAL A 557 -30.12 -14.19 -5.76
C VAL A 557 -29.68 -13.38 -4.55
N VAL A 558 -28.64 -13.87 -3.86
CA VAL A 558 -27.93 -13.17 -2.77
C VAL A 558 -26.43 -13.31 -2.98
N ASN A 559 -25.74 -12.18 -3.06
CA ASN A 559 -24.32 -12.06 -3.37
C ASN A 559 -23.90 -12.85 -4.63
N GLY A 560 -24.73 -12.83 -5.67
CA GLY A 560 -24.55 -13.62 -6.89
C GLY A 560 -24.91 -15.11 -6.80
N TRP A 561 -25.35 -15.62 -5.65
CA TRP A 561 -25.76 -17.02 -5.46
C TRP A 561 -27.28 -17.17 -5.45
N ILE A 562 -27.79 -18.13 -6.22
CA ILE A 562 -29.19 -18.57 -6.16
C ILE A 562 -29.44 -19.21 -4.79
N GLN A 563 -30.37 -18.66 -4.00
CA GLN A 563 -30.71 -19.20 -2.67
C GLN A 563 -31.92 -20.14 -2.70
N ASN A 564 -32.73 -20.12 -3.76
CA ASN A 564 -33.91 -20.99 -3.84
C ASN A 564 -33.50 -22.42 -4.23
N PRO A 565 -33.62 -23.42 -3.34
CA PRO A 565 -33.19 -24.80 -3.62
C PRO A 565 -34.07 -25.50 -4.66
N GLU A 566 -35.29 -25.01 -4.89
CA GLU A 566 -36.22 -25.55 -5.89
C GLU A 566 -35.99 -24.95 -7.29
N TRP A 567 -35.10 -23.96 -7.41
CA TRP A 567 -34.85 -23.26 -8.67
C TRP A 567 -33.63 -23.84 -9.40
N ASP A 568 -33.84 -24.34 -10.62
CA ASP A 568 -32.79 -24.97 -11.43
C ASP A 568 -32.29 -24.03 -12.54
N ILE A 569 -31.04 -23.55 -12.40
CA ILE A 569 -30.38 -22.71 -13.40
C ILE A 569 -30.30 -23.37 -14.78
N ARG A 570 -30.28 -24.71 -14.85
CA ARG A 570 -30.21 -25.43 -16.14
C ARG A 570 -31.47 -25.27 -16.97
N GLN A 571 -32.59 -24.87 -16.36
CA GLN A 571 -33.84 -24.56 -17.06
C GLN A 571 -33.87 -23.12 -17.60
N HIS A 572 -32.88 -22.30 -17.23
CA HIS A 572 -32.74 -20.90 -17.66
C HIS A 572 -31.32 -20.66 -18.24
N PRO A 573 -30.90 -21.44 -19.26
CA PRO A 573 -29.60 -21.24 -19.88
C PRO A 573 -29.55 -19.89 -20.61
N ASP A 574 -28.39 -19.24 -20.56
CA ASP A 574 -28.07 -18.01 -21.29
C ASP A 574 -29.18 -16.95 -21.29
N PRO A 575 -29.52 -16.34 -20.13
CA PRO A 575 -30.51 -15.27 -20.07
C PRO A 575 -30.21 -14.19 -21.13
N PRO A 576 -31.17 -13.81 -21.98
CA PRO A 576 -30.90 -12.99 -23.17
C PRO A 576 -30.43 -11.57 -22.83
N GLU A 577 -30.70 -11.09 -21.62
CA GLU A 577 -30.23 -9.81 -21.08
C GLU A 577 -28.82 -9.90 -20.48
N ALA A 578 -28.30 -11.11 -20.20
CA ALA A 578 -27.01 -11.29 -19.57
C ALA A 578 -25.86 -10.83 -20.50
N ARG A 579 -24.97 -10.04 -19.94
CA ARG A 579 -23.74 -9.59 -20.60
C ARG A 579 -22.56 -9.88 -19.67
N LEU A 580 -21.53 -10.55 -20.19
CA LEU A 580 -20.27 -10.73 -19.47
C LEU A 580 -19.34 -9.54 -19.75
N LEU A 581 -18.92 -9.37 -21.00
CA LEU A 581 -17.93 -8.35 -21.39
C LEU A 581 -18.55 -7.07 -21.98
N GLY A 582 -19.83 -7.12 -22.36
CA GLY A 582 -20.50 -6.03 -23.07
C GLY A 582 -20.04 -5.87 -24.53
N GLU A 583 -20.85 -5.20 -25.35
CA GLU A 583 -20.64 -5.13 -26.81
C GLU A 583 -19.31 -4.48 -27.22
N ARG A 584 -18.83 -3.50 -26.44
CA ARG A 584 -17.60 -2.76 -26.75
C ARG A 584 -16.35 -3.63 -26.63
N GLN A 585 -16.26 -4.45 -25.57
CA GLN A 585 -15.17 -5.41 -25.42
C GLN A 585 -15.30 -6.59 -26.38
N MET A 586 -16.52 -7.01 -26.72
CA MET A 586 -16.72 -8.04 -27.75
C MET A 586 -16.19 -7.57 -29.11
N ARG A 587 -16.47 -6.33 -29.53
CA ARG A 587 -15.88 -5.75 -30.75
C ARG A 587 -14.36 -5.67 -30.69
N PHE A 588 -13.81 -5.24 -29.56
CA PHE A 588 -12.36 -5.27 -29.36
C PHE A 588 -11.78 -6.68 -29.54
N LEU A 589 -12.40 -7.71 -28.96
CA LEU A 589 -11.95 -9.09 -29.06
C LEU A 589 -12.08 -9.66 -30.49
N GLU A 590 -13.14 -9.30 -31.22
CA GLU A 590 -13.33 -9.62 -32.64
C GLU A 590 -12.21 -9.02 -33.50
N ASP A 591 -11.87 -7.75 -33.30
CA ASP A 591 -10.77 -7.11 -34.02
C ASP A 591 -9.40 -7.69 -33.59
N TRP A 592 -9.22 -7.90 -32.28
CA TRP A 592 -7.96 -8.39 -31.71
C TRP A 592 -7.65 -9.82 -32.13
N VAL A 593 -8.62 -10.73 -32.22
CA VAL A 593 -8.33 -12.13 -32.58
C VAL A 593 -7.78 -12.26 -34.01
N GLU A 594 -8.14 -11.32 -34.88
CA GLU A 594 -7.65 -11.25 -36.26
C GLU A 594 -6.33 -10.48 -36.41
N ASP A 595 -5.99 -9.58 -35.46
CA ASP A 595 -4.77 -8.78 -35.51
C ASP A 595 -3.51 -9.57 -35.05
N TRP A 596 -2.74 -10.09 -36.01
CA TRP A 596 -1.42 -10.69 -35.77
C TRP A 596 -0.25 -9.74 -36.08
N SER A 597 -0.52 -8.44 -36.21
CA SER A 597 0.52 -7.45 -36.48
C SER A 597 1.48 -7.28 -35.30
N GLY A 598 2.60 -6.57 -35.53
CA GLY A 598 3.61 -6.34 -34.49
C GLY A 598 4.43 -7.57 -34.12
N GLY A 599 4.43 -8.62 -34.96
CA GLY A 599 5.23 -9.82 -34.74
C GLY A 599 4.66 -10.77 -33.69
N ALA A 600 3.36 -10.71 -33.43
CA ALA A 600 2.69 -11.61 -32.50
C ALA A 600 2.69 -13.06 -33.01
N TYR A 601 3.11 -14.01 -32.18
CA TYR A 601 3.00 -15.46 -32.44
C TYR A 601 2.03 -16.16 -31.48
N GLN A 602 1.69 -15.50 -30.38
CA GLN A 602 0.76 -16.02 -29.38
C GLN A 602 -0.19 -14.92 -28.87
N LYS A 603 -1.39 -15.34 -28.52
CA LYS A 603 -2.45 -14.50 -27.96
C LYS A 603 -2.80 -14.98 -26.55
N VAL A 604 -2.90 -14.04 -25.61
CA VAL A 604 -3.23 -14.32 -24.20
C VAL A 604 -4.29 -13.33 -23.74
N VAL A 605 -5.30 -13.80 -23.03
CA VAL A 605 -6.32 -12.93 -22.43
C VAL A 605 -5.99 -12.74 -20.95
N LEU A 606 -5.95 -11.48 -20.51
CA LEU A 606 -5.81 -11.08 -19.11
C LEU A 606 -7.18 -10.60 -18.62
N SER A 607 -7.76 -11.31 -17.65
CA SER A 607 -9.11 -11.10 -17.13
C SER A 607 -9.11 -11.20 -15.61
N GLN A 608 -10.00 -10.43 -14.97
CA GLN A 608 -10.22 -10.47 -13.52
C GLN A 608 -10.82 -11.79 -13.06
N THR A 609 -11.73 -12.36 -13.87
CA THR A 609 -12.38 -13.63 -13.54
C THR A 609 -12.08 -14.72 -14.57
N ASN A 610 -12.27 -15.95 -14.14
CA ASN A 610 -12.15 -17.14 -14.96
C ASN A 610 -13.39 -17.35 -15.84
N PHE A 611 -13.19 -17.53 -17.14
CA PHE A 611 -14.29 -17.90 -18.06
C PHE A 611 -14.67 -19.38 -17.99
N ALA A 612 -13.78 -20.22 -17.47
CA ALA A 612 -14.04 -21.63 -17.22
C ALA A 612 -13.59 -21.99 -15.81
N ALA A 613 -14.48 -22.62 -15.04
CA ALA A 613 -14.25 -23.00 -13.66
C ALA A 613 -14.69 -24.46 -13.44
N VAL A 614 -13.84 -25.26 -12.80
CA VAL A 614 -14.26 -26.55 -12.22
C VAL A 614 -14.61 -26.28 -10.76
N HIS A 615 -15.90 -26.18 -10.45
CA HIS A 615 -16.37 -25.99 -9.08
C HIS A 615 -16.25 -27.30 -8.30
N THR A 616 -15.40 -27.32 -7.28
CA THR A 616 -15.17 -28.45 -6.37
C THR A 616 -15.80 -28.24 -4.98
N ILE A 617 -16.65 -27.22 -4.84
CA ILE A 617 -17.39 -26.94 -3.62
C ILE A 617 -18.49 -27.98 -3.37
N PRO A 618 -18.94 -28.19 -2.11
CA PRO A 618 -20.07 -29.05 -1.80
C PRO A 618 -21.31 -28.69 -2.63
N ALA A 619 -22.04 -29.70 -3.13
CA ALA A 619 -23.18 -29.51 -4.01
C ALA A 619 -24.36 -28.78 -3.34
N ASP A 620 -24.42 -28.82 -2.01
CA ASP A 620 -25.41 -28.15 -1.17
C ASP A 620 -24.96 -26.75 -0.69
N ALA A 621 -23.75 -26.30 -1.08
CA ALA A 621 -23.27 -24.98 -0.72
C ALA A 621 -24.05 -23.89 -1.46
N THR A 622 -24.74 -23.05 -0.70
CA THR A 622 -25.50 -21.90 -1.22
C THR A 622 -24.72 -20.58 -1.13
N SER A 623 -23.46 -20.61 -0.69
CA SER A 623 -22.59 -19.42 -0.66
C SER A 623 -21.11 -19.79 -0.66
N GLY A 624 -20.26 -18.83 -1.04
CA GLY A 624 -18.80 -18.95 -0.94
C GLY A 624 -18.27 -19.00 0.50
N ALA A 625 -19.11 -18.79 1.53
CA ALA A 625 -18.70 -18.83 2.93
C ALA A 625 -18.17 -20.20 3.40
N VAL A 626 -18.45 -21.26 2.63
CA VAL A 626 -17.91 -22.60 2.89
C VAL A 626 -16.42 -22.71 2.57
N LEU A 627 -15.90 -21.88 1.65
CA LEU A 627 -14.55 -22.00 1.08
C LEU A 627 -13.44 -22.01 2.14
N PRO A 628 -13.41 -21.08 3.14
CA PRO A 628 -12.34 -21.08 4.14
C PRO A 628 -12.35 -22.32 5.06
N GLY A 629 -13.48 -23.02 5.15
CA GLY A 629 -13.63 -24.24 5.94
C GLY A 629 -13.33 -25.53 5.18
N LEU A 630 -13.06 -25.47 3.87
CA LEU A 630 -12.76 -26.65 3.08
C LEU A 630 -11.37 -27.21 3.46
N PRO A 631 -11.22 -28.55 3.50
CA PRO A 631 -9.94 -29.16 3.83
C PRO A 631 -8.89 -28.78 2.77
N MET A 632 -7.71 -28.37 3.21
CA MET A 632 -6.57 -28.20 2.31
C MET A 632 -6.15 -29.57 1.77
N PRO A 633 -6.07 -29.76 0.44
CA PRO A 633 -5.55 -30.99 -0.14
C PRO A 633 -4.14 -31.28 0.38
N ALA A 634 -3.84 -32.56 0.64
CA ALA A 634 -2.45 -32.95 0.91
C ALA A 634 -1.58 -32.62 -0.32
N PRO A 635 -0.31 -32.21 -0.13
CA PRO A 635 0.61 -32.03 -1.24
C PRO A 635 0.62 -33.27 -2.16
N GLY A 636 0.51 -33.04 -3.47
CA GLY A 636 0.63 -34.12 -4.44
C GLY A 636 2.01 -34.78 -4.32
N THR A 637 2.03 -36.11 -4.23
CA THR A 637 3.26 -36.94 -4.18
C THR A 637 3.92 -37.10 -5.53
#